data_AF-A0A229GGN7-F1
#
_entry.id   AF-A0A229GGN7-F1
#
_cell.length_a   1.000
_cell.length_b   1.000
_cell.length_c   1.000
_cell.angle_alpha   90.00
_cell.angle_beta   90.00
_cell.angle_gamma   90.00
#
_symmetry.space_group_name_H-M   'P 1'
#
loop_
_entity.id
_entity.type
_entity.pdbx_description
1 polymer ?
#
loop_
_entity_poly.entity_id
_entity_poly.type
_entity_poly.pdbx_seq_one_letter_code
_entity_poly.pdbx_strand_id
1 'polypeptide(L)'
;MAALLMLKAFYIKVEQGTALIINGVNKIAVRFDGGFVWPVINKKELMRISLITLEVDRRGKEGLICADNMRADITVAFYLRVNETEEDVLKVAKSLGAERASDKVAVNELFNAKFSEALKTVGKQIDFVKLFENRSEFRDSIVKEIGNDLNGYILEDVAIDYLEQTPKLSLDSSNILDAEGIKKITQLTAFQNIITNELERDEELAVKKKNVETREAMLELERQQADAEARQHREISSVIARETAETRKIEEEERKKSETAVIMVEQDLAIQRENQQREIEVAGQNRLRAVVIEEEKVTRARDLEIVSREREVDLQRIEAERAIELEKKEIANVIRERIAVDKTVAQEEERIKEVREVSEAERSKQTRVLAAEADAEEIKVRQVKKAEAEELSAKHKAVEITTLAAANLEAAAKDSEAKIKMAEGIKAEESAHGFAEAAIQEAKASSLEKEGIAKANIIKATGQAEAQSEREKGMADAEVIAARGESNAKAERDIGLANAQVIAARGESNAKAEREVGLAKAEVTRAHFQAEADGLVEKFNAMGSMSKEAREHEEFRMGLETALQEAMASIEAGKEIAKENAEVLAVALQKAKIDIVGGEAHFFDNFAKSLSIGKAIDGLAGKSDTLSGIINTMMANQVMSKANKQSDDRPA
;
A
#
# COMPACT_ATOMS: atom_id res chain seq x y z
N MET A 1 31.52 38.39 84.31
CA MET A 1 31.38 36.95 83.95
C MET A 1 29.91 36.49 83.93
N ALA A 2 29.09 36.82 84.94
CA ALA A 2 27.66 36.44 84.99
C ALA A 2 26.81 36.92 83.80
N ALA A 3 26.99 38.16 83.33
CA ALA A 3 26.28 38.69 82.17
C ALA A 3 26.59 37.93 80.86
N LEU A 4 27.85 37.52 80.68
CA LEU A 4 28.31 36.73 79.53
C LEU A 4 27.74 35.30 79.56
N LEU A 5 27.64 34.70 80.76
CA LEU A 5 26.99 33.41 80.97
C LEU A 5 25.47 33.50 80.70
N MET A 6 24.81 34.58 81.10
CA MET A 6 23.39 34.83 80.79
C MET A 6 23.15 35.03 79.29
N LEU A 7 23.96 35.84 78.61
CA LEU A 7 23.85 36.03 77.15
C LEU A 7 24.05 34.71 76.39
N LYS A 8 24.99 33.86 76.83
CA LYS A 8 25.19 32.52 76.28
C LYS A 8 23.97 31.62 76.53
N ALA A 9 23.34 31.71 77.70
CA ALA A 9 22.16 30.91 78.04
C ALA A 9 20.89 31.36 77.29
N PHE A 10 20.78 32.64 76.94
CA PHE A 10 19.61 33.20 76.23
C PHE A 10 19.70 33.07 74.71
N TYR A 11 20.91 32.90 74.16
CA TYR A 11 21.09 32.67 72.74
C TYR A 11 20.83 31.20 72.38
N ILE A 12 19.74 30.95 71.65
CA ILE A 12 19.37 29.62 71.19
C ILE A 12 19.86 29.44 69.77
N LYS A 13 20.77 28.49 69.58
CA LYS A 13 21.20 28.02 68.26
C LYS A 13 20.16 27.08 67.70
N VAL A 14 19.97 27.14 66.38
CA VAL A 14 18.98 26.36 65.65
C VAL A 14 19.72 25.46 64.67
N GLU A 15 19.24 24.23 64.55
CA GLU A 15 19.78 23.28 63.58
C GLU A 15 19.27 23.62 62.18
N GLN A 16 20.08 23.32 61.16
CA GLN A 16 19.70 23.50 59.76
C GLN A 16 18.39 22.76 59.46
N GLY A 17 17.49 23.39 58.71
CA GLY A 17 16.15 22.84 58.44
C GLY A 17 15.14 23.00 59.58
N THR A 18 15.44 23.84 60.59
CA THR A 18 14.50 24.25 61.63
C THR A 18 14.40 25.78 61.70
N ALA A 19 13.21 26.30 61.95
CA ALA A 19 12.95 27.70 62.22
C ALA A 19 12.62 27.90 63.70
N LEU A 20 13.23 28.90 64.33
CA LEU A 20 12.92 29.34 65.68
C LEU A 20 11.90 30.47 65.64
N ILE A 21 10.73 30.19 66.21
CA ILE A 21 9.66 31.17 66.40
C ILE A 21 9.76 31.70 67.83
N ILE A 22 9.95 33.01 67.95
CA ILE A 22 10.08 33.72 69.21
C ILE A 22 8.82 34.56 69.37
N ASN A 23 7.93 34.10 70.25
CA ASN A 23 6.67 34.78 70.54
C ASN A 23 6.90 35.75 71.73
N GLY A 24 6.97 37.05 71.45
CA GLY A 24 7.11 38.11 72.44
C GLY A 24 5.85 38.98 72.55
N VAL A 25 5.85 39.93 73.50
CA VAL A 25 4.67 40.73 73.88
C VAL A 25 4.05 41.52 72.71
N ASN A 26 4.87 42.10 71.83
CA ASN A 26 4.40 42.98 70.74
C ASN A 26 4.64 42.42 69.33
N LYS A 27 5.55 41.46 69.15
CA LYS A 27 5.90 40.92 67.82
C LYS A 27 6.35 39.46 67.94
N ILE A 28 5.92 38.66 66.97
CA ILE A 28 6.42 37.31 66.74
C ILE A 28 7.55 37.43 65.71
N ALA A 29 8.73 36.90 66.03
CA ALA A 29 9.90 36.91 65.15
C ALA A 29 10.30 35.49 64.78
N VAL A 30 10.66 35.26 63.52
CA VAL A 30 11.17 33.98 63.02
C VAL A 30 12.67 34.13 62.75
N ARG A 31 13.47 33.14 63.14
CA ARG A 31 14.92 33.11 62.95
C ARG A 31 15.38 31.72 62.51
N PHE A 32 16.26 31.66 61.51
CA PHE A 32 16.78 30.39 60.97
C PHE A 32 18.17 30.03 61.51
N ASP A 33 19.04 31.01 61.76
CA ASP A 33 20.42 30.77 62.26
C ASP A 33 20.54 30.76 63.81
N GLY A 34 19.47 31.12 64.51
CA GLY A 34 19.43 31.27 65.97
C GLY A 34 19.18 32.70 66.46
N GLY A 35 18.81 32.84 67.74
CA GLY A 35 18.39 34.14 68.27
C GLY A 35 18.29 34.29 69.79
N PHE A 36 18.23 35.57 70.17
CA PHE A 36 17.78 36.18 71.43
C PHE A 36 16.45 35.65 71.99
N VAL A 37 16.44 34.66 72.90
CA VAL A 37 15.22 34.28 73.65
C VAL A 37 15.33 34.65 75.13
N TRP A 38 14.51 35.61 75.56
CA TRP A 38 14.39 36.01 76.96
C TRP A 38 13.37 35.12 77.68
N PRO A 39 13.75 34.20 78.59
CA PRO A 39 12.85 33.15 79.09
C PRO A 39 11.60 33.65 79.82
N VAL A 40 11.63 34.86 80.37
CA VAL A 40 10.52 35.46 81.12
C VAL A 40 9.51 36.16 80.20
N ILE A 41 9.97 36.67 79.05
CA ILE A 41 9.15 37.50 78.14
C ILE A 41 8.72 36.72 76.91
N ASN A 42 9.56 35.80 76.45
CA ASN A 42 9.42 35.15 75.15
C ASN A 42 9.13 33.66 75.31
N LYS A 43 8.13 33.16 74.58
CA LYS A 43 7.96 31.73 74.37
C LYS A 43 8.74 31.33 73.12
N LYS A 44 9.57 30.29 73.22
CA LYS A 44 10.27 29.69 72.07
C LYS A 44 9.47 28.51 71.53
N GLU A 45 9.37 28.43 70.20
CA GLU A 45 8.83 27.29 69.48
C GLU A 45 9.79 26.94 68.35
N LEU A 46 10.10 25.65 68.19
CA LEU A 46 10.95 25.16 67.10
C LEU A 46 10.06 24.47 66.09
N MET A 47 10.18 24.85 64.82
CA MET A 47 9.38 24.31 63.73
C MET A 47 10.32 23.74 62.66
N ARG A 48 10.16 22.46 62.28
CA ARG A 48 10.99 21.90 61.21
C ARG A 48 10.44 22.34 59.85
N ILE A 49 11.34 22.81 59.00
CA ILE A 49 11.04 23.28 57.63
C ILE A 49 11.65 22.35 56.58
N SER A 50 12.03 21.14 57.00
CA SER A 50 12.54 20.07 56.14
C SER A 50 11.48 19.53 55.19
N LEU A 51 11.93 18.82 54.16
CA LEU A 51 11.09 18.16 53.17
C LEU A 51 10.19 17.08 53.82
N ILE A 52 8.95 17.05 53.38
CA ILE A 52 7.87 16.15 53.80
C ILE A 52 7.34 15.45 52.56
N THR A 53 7.23 14.13 52.62
CA THR A 53 6.64 13.33 51.55
C THR A 53 5.18 13.05 51.85
N LEU A 54 4.30 13.38 50.92
CA LEU A 54 2.88 13.02 50.97
C LEU A 54 2.55 12.12 49.78
N GLU A 55 1.94 10.97 50.06
CA GLU A 55 1.54 10.01 49.04
C GLU A 55 0.04 10.07 48.83
N VAL A 56 -0.38 10.21 47.58
CA VAL A 56 -1.78 10.12 47.16
C VAL A 56 -1.93 8.88 46.31
N ASP A 57 -2.65 7.91 46.87
CA ASP A 57 -2.94 6.64 46.21
C ASP A 57 -4.38 6.64 45.65
N ARG A 58 -4.53 6.23 44.39
CA ARG A 58 -5.79 6.20 43.65
C ARG A 58 -5.83 4.93 42.80
N ARG A 59 -6.51 3.89 43.29
CA ARG A 59 -6.59 2.57 42.63
C ARG A 59 -8.00 2.01 42.59
N GLY A 60 -8.25 1.10 41.64
CA GLY A 60 -9.53 0.43 41.48
C GLY A 60 -10.65 1.44 41.18
N LYS A 61 -11.69 1.45 42.01
CA LYS A 61 -12.85 2.35 41.83
C LYS A 61 -12.51 3.83 42.00
N GLU A 62 -11.45 4.15 42.74
CA GLU A 62 -10.96 5.51 42.91
C GLU A 62 -9.85 5.88 41.93
N GLY A 63 -9.55 5.01 40.95
CA GLY A 63 -8.55 5.27 39.92
C GLY A 63 -8.86 6.53 39.12
N LEU A 64 -7.80 7.11 38.55
CA LEU A 64 -7.84 8.35 37.79
C LEU A 64 -8.55 8.14 36.45
N ILE A 65 -9.56 8.97 36.15
CA ILE A 65 -10.27 8.91 34.87
C ILE A 65 -9.58 9.82 33.86
N CYS A 66 -9.14 9.22 32.74
CA CYS A 66 -8.45 9.91 31.67
C CYS A 66 -9.41 10.60 30.69
N ALA A 67 -8.88 11.38 29.75
CA ALA A 67 -9.67 12.06 28.71
C ALA A 67 -10.51 11.07 27.89
N ASP A 68 -9.92 9.93 27.51
CA ASP A 68 -10.51 8.81 26.77
C ASP A 68 -11.43 7.90 27.60
N ASN A 69 -11.79 8.32 28.82
CA ASN A 69 -12.61 7.57 29.78
C ASN A 69 -12.01 6.23 30.22
N MET A 70 -10.73 5.99 29.94
CA MET A 70 -10.00 4.88 30.54
C MET A 70 -9.55 5.24 31.95
N ARG A 71 -9.64 4.27 32.86
CA ARG A 71 -9.22 4.46 34.25
C ARG A 71 -7.80 3.95 34.47
N ALA A 72 -6.99 4.76 35.14
CA ALA A 72 -5.63 4.44 35.52
C ALA A 72 -5.51 4.34 37.04
N ASP A 73 -4.82 3.30 37.50
CA ASP A 73 -4.38 3.15 38.87
C ASP A 73 -3.06 3.91 39.01
N ILE A 74 -2.99 4.88 39.93
CA ILE A 74 -1.84 5.76 40.09
C ILE A 74 -1.51 6.00 41.56
N THR A 75 -0.21 6.05 41.87
CA THR A 75 0.32 6.48 43.15
C THR A 75 1.32 7.59 42.91
N VAL A 76 1.06 8.78 43.49
CA VAL A 76 1.89 9.98 43.30
C VAL A 76 2.42 10.46 44.64
N ALA A 77 3.72 10.69 44.72
CA ALA A 77 4.42 11.26 45.85
C ALA A 77 4.68 12.76 45.61
N PHE A 78 4.18 13.59 46.50
CA PHE A 78 4.38 15.03 46.54
C PHE A 78 5.45 15.37 47.59
N TYR A 79 6.47 16.11 47.16
CA TYR A 79 7.54 16.58 48.03
C TYR A 79 7.28 18.03 48.41
N LEU A 80 6.99 18.28 49.68
CA LEU A 80 6.63 19.59 50.20
C LEU A 80 7.63 20.05 51.24
N ARG A 81 7.87 21.36 51.29
CA ARG A 81 8.59 21.97 52.42
C ARG A 81 7.97 23.32 52.76
N VAL A 82 8.24 23.81 53.95
CA VAL A 82 7.85 25.19 54.32
C VAL A 82 8.86 26.15 53.71
N ASN A 83 8.37 27.24 53.11
CA ASN A 83 9.25 28.26 52.54
C ASN A 83 10.06 28.97 53.64
N GLU A 84 11.31 29.33 53.34
CA GLU A 84 12.25 29.94 54.32
C GLU A 84 12.04 31.45 54.45
N THR A 85 10.78 31.89 54.52
CA THR A 85 10.43 33.29 54.72
C THR A 85 9.76 33.46 56.09
N GLU A 86 9.96 34.61 56.74
CA GLU A 86 9.33 34.86 58.04
C GLU A 86 7.79 34.80 57.94
N GLU A 87 7.23 35.28 56.82
CA GLU A 87 5.78 35.35 56.60
C GLU A 87 5.16 33.95 56.45
N ASP A 88 5.77 33.08 55.63
CA ASP A 88 5.24 31.73 55.38
C ASP A 88 5.34 30.83 56.60
N VAL A 89 6.46 30.92 57.34
CA VAL A 89 6.63 30.19 58.60
C VAL A 89 5.56 30.60 59.62
N LEU A 90 5.24 31.89 59.72
CA LEU A 90 4.18 32.36 60.59
C LEU A 90 2.79 31.93 60.12
N LYS A 91 2.54 31.89 58.80
CA LYS A 91 1.28 31.44 58.20
C LYS A 91 1.02 29.97 58.56
N VAL A 92 2.03 29.11 58.43
CA VAL A 92 1.98 27.68 58.80
C VAL A 92 1.83 27.49 60.31
N ALA A 93 2.62 28.23 61.11
CA ALA A 93 2.56 28.12 62.57
C ALA A 93 1.19 28.53 63.13
N LYS A 94 0.50 29.50 62.50
CA LYS A 94 -0.85 29.90 62.89
C LYS A 94 -1.94 28.90 62.45
N SER A 95 -1.76 28.22 61.32
CA SER A 95 -2.77 27.30 60.77
C SER A 95 -2.72 25.92 61.40
N LEU A 96 -1.52 25.33 61.52
CA LEU A 96 -1.35 23.95 61.98
C LEU A 96 -0.67 23.85 63.36
N GLY A 97 0.00 24.92 63.79
CA GLY A 97 0.85 24.93 64.99
C GLY A 97 2.29 24.54 64.69
N ALA A 98 3.26 25.14 65.40
CA ALA A 98 4.69 24.93 65.17
C ALA A 98 5.15 23.46 65.34
N GLU A 99 4.47 22.68 66.18
CA GLU A 99 4.80 21.26 66.42
C GLU A 99 4.26 20.33 65.34
N ARG A 100 3.07 20.61 64.80
CA ARG A 100 2.40 19.78 63.79
C ARG A 100 2.71 20.18 62.35
N ALA A 101 3.38 21.31 62.15
CA ALA A 101 3.81 21.81 60.83
C ALA A 101 4.63 20.79 60.01
N SER A 102 5.25 19.80 60.67
CA SER A 102 6.08 18.78 60.01
C SER A 102 5.55 17.36 60.21
N ASP A 103 4.38 17.22 60.81
CA ASP A 103 3.75 15.92 61.01
C ASP A 103 3.06 15.49 59.72
N LYS A 104 3.47 14.33 59.18
CA LYS A 104 2.94 13.80 57.93
C LYS A 104 1.42 13.64 57.96
N VAL A 105 0.85 13.23 59.09
CA VAL A 105 -0.60 12.98 59.23
C VAL A 105 -1.37 14.30 59.13
N ALA A 106 -0.95 15.31 59.91
CA ALA A 106 -1.60 16.62 59.92
C ALA A 106 -1.51 17.34 58.58
N VAL A 107 -0.36 17.26 57.91
CA VAL A 107 -0.16 17.88 56.58
C VAL A 107 -0.95 17.12 55.51
N ASN A 108 -1.05 15.78 55.61
CA ASN A 108 -1.88 14.98 54.71
C ASN A 108 -3.36 15.38 54.83
N GLU A 109 -3.92 15.47 56.03
CA GLU A 109 -5.31 15.89 56.23
C GLU A 109 -5.62 17.27 55.64
N LEU A 110 -4.64 18.19 55.65
CA LEU A 110 -4.79 19.53 55.11
C LEU A 110 -4.80 19.57 53.57
N PHE A 111 -3.97 18.76 52.90
CA PHE A 111 -3.74 18.87 51.46
C PHE A 111 -4.23 17.70 50.61
N ASN A 112 -4.57 16.55 51.20
CA ASN A 112 -4.97 15.34 50.44
C ASN A 112 -6.12 15.63 49.46
N ALA A 113 -7.15 16.36 49.92
CA ALA A 113 -8.27 16.76 49.07
C ALA A 113 -7.83 17.65 47.90
N LYS A 114 -6.93 18.62 48.13
CA LYS A 114 -6.44 19.55 47.09
C LYS A 114 -5.60 18.80 46.04
N PHE A 115 -4.70 17.90 46.47
CA PHE A 115 -3.90 17.10 45.54
C PHE A 115 -4.72 16.06 44.81
N SER A 116 -5.67 15.42 45.47
CA SER A 116 -6.60 14.50 44.81
C SER A 116 -7.44 15.20 43.75
N GLU A 117 -7.86 16.44 43.99
CA GLU A 117 -8.61 17.23 43.01
C GLU A 117 -7.73 17.61 41.81
N ALA A 118 -6.52 18.12 42.06
CA ALA A 118 -5.57 18.46 40.99
C ALA A 118 -5.26 17.24 40.11
N LEU A 119 -5.05 16.06 40.71
CA LEU A 119 -4.83 14.82 39.95
C LEU A 119 -6.02 14.51 39.05
N LYS A 120 -7.27 14.61 39.56
CA LYS A 120 -8.49 14.36 38.76
C LYS A 120 -8.62 15.34 37.61
N THR A 121 -8.38 16.63 37.85
CA THR A 121 -8.45 17.68 36.83
C THR A 121 -7.46 17.43 35.70
N VAL A 122 -6.20 17.17 36.04
CA VAL A 122 -5.15 16.94 35.03
C VAL A 122 -5.35 15.60 34.31
N GLY A 123 -5.71 14.55 35.04
CA GLY A 123 -5.98 13.25 34.42
C GLY A 123 -7.07 13.33 33.36
N LYS A 124 -8.13 14.12 33.61
CA LYS A 124 -9.22 14.27 32.63
C LYS A 124 -8.83 15.03 31.36
N GLN A 125 -7.68 15.71 31.35
CA GLN A 125 -7.17 16.44 30.19
C GLN A 125 -6.28 15.60 29.27
N ILE A 126 -5.76 14.45 29.75
CA ILE A 126 -4.76 13.65 29.04
C ILE A 126 -5.31 12.24 28.74
N ASP A 127 -5.00 11.70 27.56
CA ASP A 127 -5.33 10.33 27.18
C ASP A 127 -4.49 9.31 27.95
N PHE A 128 -5.04 8.13 28.24
CA PHE A 128 -4.34 7.11 29.03
C PHE A 128 -2.97 6.74 28.45
N VAL A 129 -2.88 6.52 27.13
CA VAL A 129 -1.63 6.12 26.46
C VAL A 129 -0.54 7.19 26.64
N LYS A 130 -0.90 8.47 26.56
CA LYS A 130 0.05 9.58 26.73
C LYS A 130 0.61 9.67 28.15
N LEU A 131 -0.14 9.24 29.16
CA LEU A 131 0.38 9.17 30.54
C LEU A 131 1.54 8.17 30.67
N PHE A 132 1.56 7.10 29.86
CA PHE A 132 2.66 6.15 29.83
C PHE A 132 3.85 6.64 29.02
N GLU A 133 3.58 7.25 27.87
CA GLU A 133 4.62 7.73 26.95
C GLU A 133 5.32 8.99 27.46
N ASN A 134 4.58 9.97 28.01
CA ASN A 134 5.11 11.27 28.40
C ASN A 134 4.76 11.66 29.85
N ARG A 135 5.42 10.99 30.81
CA ARG A 135 5.21 11.23 32.25
C ARG A 135 5.59 12.64 32.70
N SER A 136 6.54 13.29 32.04
CA SER A 136 7.01 14.64 32.39
C SER A 136 5.92 15.70 32.20
N GLU A 137 5.18 15.64 31.10
CA GLU A 137 4.09 16.58 30.80
C GLU A 137 2.95 16.48 31.82
N PHE A 138 2.63 15.25 32.26
CA PHE A 138 1.63 15.03 33.30
C PHE A 138 2.10 15.62 34.64
N ARG A 139 3.37 15.39 35.03
CA ARG A 139 3.96 15.97 36.23
C ARG A 139 3.91 17.50 36.21
N ASP A 140 4.32 18.12 35.10
CA ASP A 140 4.38 19.57 34.97
C ASP A 140 2.96 20.19 35.02
N SER A 141 1.98 19.49 34.44
CA SER A 141 0.57 19.89 34.51
C SER A 141 0.00 19.81 35.93
N ILE A 142 0.40 18.80 36.72
CA ILE A 142 0.04 18.70 38.15
C ILE A 142 0.62 19.87 38.93
N VAL A 143 1.90 20.19 38.74
CA VAL A 143 2.55 21.32 39.42
C VAL A 143 1.85 22.64 39.07
N LYS A 144 1.48 22.83 37.80
CA LYS A 144 0.76 24.01 37.32
C LYS A 144 -0.64 24.15 37.94
N GLU A 145 -1.39 23.05 38.04
CA GLU A 145 -2.75 23.04 38.59
C GLU A 145 -2.76 23.32 40.10
N ILE A 146 -1.80 22.76 40.86
CA ILE A 146 -1.69 23.00 42.30
C ILE A 146 -1.27 24.44 42.61
N GLY A 147 -0.37 24.98 41.78
CA GLY A 147 0.19 26.32 41.91
C GLY A 147 1.19 26.46 43.07
N ASN A 148 1.63 27.69 43.33
CA ASN A 148 2.71 27.99 44.28
C ASN A 148 2.23 28.38 45.69
N ASP A 149 0.94 28.67 45.91
CA ASP A 149 0.42 29.06 47.23
C ASP A 149 -0.25 27.88 47.94
N LEU A 150 0.51 27.23 48.83
CA LEU A 150 0.03 26.17 49.71
C LEU A 150 0.08 26.64 51.17
N ASN A 151 -0.50 27.80 51.48
CA ASN A 151 -0.60 28.31 52.86
C ASN A 151 0.75 28.41 53.61
N GLY A 152 1.82 28.73 52.87
CA GLY A 152 3.20 28.84 53.37
C GLY A 152 4.06 27.59 53.14
N TYR A 153 3.48 26.50 52.63
CA TYR A 153 4.22 25.41 52.02
C TYR A 153 4.52 25.72 50.56
N ILE A 154 5.59 25.12 50.04
CA ILE A 154 5.94 25.07 48.62
C ILE A 154 6.03 23.61 48.19
N LEU A 155 5.60 23.35 46.96
CA LEU A 155 5.78 22.07 46.31
C LEU A 155 7.15 22.06 45.63
N GLU A 156 8.03 21.17 46.08
CA GLU A 156 9.41 21.06 45.58
C GLU A 156 9.48 20.16 44.35
N ASP A 157 8.82 19.00 44.39
CA ASP A 157 8.73 18.07 43.27
C ASP A 157 7.50 17.16 43.38
N VAL A 158 7.14 16.51 42.28
CA VAL A 158 6.08 15.51 42.17
C VAL A 158 6.64 14.29 41.44
N ALA A 159 6.56 13.12 42.08
CA ALA A 159 7.00 11.86 41.48
C ALA A 159 5.82 10.90 41.33
N ILE A 160 5.73 10.24 40.18
CA ILE A 160 4.76 9.17 39.93
C ILE A 160 5.44 7.85 40.27
N ASP A 161 5.05 7.23 41.37
CA ASP A 161 5.64 5.97 41.86
C ASP A 161 5.04 4.77 41.10
N TYR A 162 3.72 4.77 40.92
CA TYR A 162 2.99 3.70 40.25
C TYR A 162 2.02 4.28 39.23
N LEU A 163 1.93 3.65 38.06
CA LEU A 163 0.94 3.95 37.01
C LEU A 163 0.64 2.68 36.21
N GLU A 164 -0.59 2.19 36.31
CA GLU A 164 -1.08 1.06 35.54
C GLU A 164 -2.52 1.28 35.05
N GLN A 165 -2.97 0.50 34.08
CA GLN A 165 -4.39 0.46 33.74
C GLN A 165 -5.17 -0.18 34.89
N THR A 166 -6.29 0.42 35.30
CA THR A 166 -7.20 -0.24 36.23
C THR A 166 -7.74 -1.53 35.59
N PRO A 167 -7.63 -2.70 36.24
CA PRO A 167 -8.13 -3.95 35.70
C PRO A 167 -9.63 -3.88 35.37
N LYS A 168 -10.06 -4.50 34.26
CA LYS A 168 -11.48 -4.51 33.83
C LYS A 168 -12.44 -5.02 34.92
N LEU A 169 -11.98 -5.93 35.77
CA LEU A 169 -12.74 -6.50 36.89
C LEU A 169 -13.14 -5.44 37.94
N SER A 170 -12.35 -4.38 38.06
CA SER A 170 -12.56 -3.30 39.02
C SER A 170 -13.43 -2.16 38.47
N LEU A 171 -13.77 -2.20 37.17
CA LEU A 171 -14.61 -1.21 36.48
C LEU A 171 -16.09 -1.56 36.62
N ASP A 172 -16.94 -0.55 36.74
CA ASP A 172 -18.38 -0.73 36.88
C ASP A 172 -19.11 -0.57 35.54
N SER A 173 -19.64 -1.67 34.99
CA SER A 173 -20.42 -1.64 33.74
C SER A 173 -21.70 -0.80 33.82
N SER A 174 -22.20 -0.48 35.02
CA SER A 174 -23.38 0.36 35.20
C SER A 174 -23.05 1.86 35.24
N ASN A 175 -21.78 2.24 35.36
CA ASN A 175 -21.32 3.63 35.30
C ASN A 175 -21.03 4.01 33.83
N ILE A 176 -21.53 5.17 33.39
CA ILE A 176 -21.40 5.62 31.99
C ILE A 176 -19.95 5.79 31.54
N LEU A 177 -19.09 6.35 32.39
CA LEU A 177 -17.68 6.60 32.05
C LEU A 177 -16.91 5.29 31.97
N ASP A 178 -17.11 4.40 32.96
CA ASP A 178 -16.46 3.09 32.97
C ASP A 178 -16.97 2.21 31.81
N ALA A 179 -18.26 2.30 31.44
CA ALA A 179 -18.81 1.57 30.29
C ALA A 179 -18.19 2.03 28.97
N GLU A 180 -17.99 3.34 28.78
CA GLU A 180 -17.26 3.87 27.62
C GLU A 180 -15.79 3.44 27.64
N GLY A 181 -15.14 3.46 28.80
CA GLY A 181 -13.78 2.94 28.98
C GLY A 181 -13.67 1.45 28.63
N ILE A 182 -14.56 0.59 29.15
CA ILE A 182 -14.61 -0.84 28.84
C ILE A 182 -14.80 -1.06 27.34
N LYS A 183 -15.69 -0.31 26.70
CA LYS A 183 -15.91 -0.35 25.25
C LYS A 183 -14.62 0.00 24.51
N LYS A 184 -13.97 1.11 24.88
CA LYS A 184 -12.73 1.57 24.24
C LYS A 184 -11.59 0.55 24.40
N ILE A 185 -11.37 0.05 25.62
CA ILE A 185 -10.35 -0.99 25.88
C ILE A 185 -10.65 -2.23 25.05
N THR A 186 -11.90 -2.68 25.02
CA THR A 186 -12.28 -3.87 24.26
C THR A 186 -12.10 -3.69 22.76
N GLN A 187 -12.41 -2.50 22.22
CA GLN A 187 -12.15 -2.17 20.81
C GLN A 187 -10.65 -2.19 20.49
N LEU A 188 -9.82 -1.53 21.30
CA LEU A 188 -8.37 -1.48 21.09
C LEU A 188 -7.74 -2.87 21.21
N THR A 189 -8.10 -3.64 22.24
CA THR A 189 -7.61 -5.01 22.40
C THR A 189 -8.07 -5.91 21.25
N ALA A 190 -9.33 -5.80 20.82
CA ALA A 190 -9.83 -6.60 19.68
C ALA A 190 -9.08 -6.26 18.38
N PHE A 191 -8.88 -4.97 18.10
CA PHE A 191 -8.12 -4.53 16.94
C PHE A 191 -6.67 -5.06 16.97
N GLN A 192 -6.00 -4.92 18.12
CA GLN A 192 -4.64 -5.44 18.29
C GLN A 192 -4.58 -6.97 18.15
N ASN A 193 -5.57 -7.69 18.67
CA ASN A 193 -5.64 -9.15 18.54
C ASN A 193 -5.87 -9.59 17.09
N ILE A 194 -6.68 -8.86 16.30
CA ILE A 194 -6.87 -9.13 14.87
C ILE A 194 -5.54 -8.94 14.14
N ILE A 195 -4.86 -7.81 14.35
CA ILE A 195 -3.54 -7.56 13.73
C ILE A 195 -2.54 -8.64 14.14
N THR A 196 -2.49 -8.99 15.43
CA THR A 196 -1.57 -10.02 15.92
C THR A 196 -1.87 -11.36 15.25
N ASN A 197 -3.14 -11.73 15.13
CA ASN A 197 -3.54 -12.96 14.44
C ASN A 197 -3.21 -12.95 12.95
N GLU A 198 -3.44 -11.83 12.26
CA GLU A 198 -3.11 -11.65 10.84
C GLU A 198 -1.60 -11.82 10.62
N LEU A 199 -0.78 -11.14 11.43
CA LEU A 199 0.68 -11.27 11.37
C LEU A 199 1.15 -12.71 11.66
N GLU A 200 0.55 -13.39 12.65
CA GLU A 200 0.85 -14.80 12.94
C GLU A 200 0.45 -15.72 11.78
N ARG A 201 -0.71 -15.52 11.14
CA ARG A 201 -1.15 -16.32 9.99
C ARG A 201 -0.27 -16.08 8.75
N ASP A 202 0.13 -14.84 8.52
CA ASP A 202 1.03 -14.47 7.42
C ASP A 202 2.42 -15.06 7.63
N GLU A 203 2.94 -15.03 8.86
CA GLU A 203 4.18 -15.70 9.24
C GLU A 203 4.09 -17.21 8.97
N GLU A 204 3.02 -17.88 9.44
CA GLU A 204 2.78 -19.31 9.19
C GLU A 204 2.72 -19.63 7.69
N LEU A 205 2.02 -18.80 6.89
CA LEU A 205 1.91 -18.97 5.45
C LEU A 205 3.27 -18.80 4.76
N ALA A 206 4.03 -17.78 5.14
CA ALA A 206 5.37 -17.54 4.60
C ALA A 206 6.33 -18.69 4.91
N VAL A 207 6.33 -19.17 6.15
CA VAL A 207 7.12 -20.35 6.58
C VAL A 207 6.70 -21.58 5.79
N LYS A 208 5.39 -21.84 5.67
CA LYS A 208 4.87 -23.00 4.94
C LYS A 208 5.22 -22.94 3.46
N LYS A 209 5.09 -21.77 2.81
CA LYS A 209 5.49 -21.56 1.43
C LYS A 209 6.98 -21.82 1.25
N LYS A 210 7.81 -21.31 2.16
CA LYS A 210 9.26 -21.55 2.10
C LYS A 210 9.61 -23.02 2.29
N ASN A 211 8.91 -23.73 3.17
CA ASN A 211 9.08 -25.17 3.36
C ASN A 211 8.68 -25.97 2.13
N VAL A 212 7.58 -25.61 1.45
CA VAL A 212 7.17 -26.25 0.19
C VAL A 212 8.21 -26.01 -0.90
N GLU A 213 8.63 -24.77 -1.12
CA GLU A 213 9.70 -24.43 -2.08
C GLU A 213 11.00 -25.21 -1.79
N THR A 214 11.40 -25.27 -0.52
CA THR A 214 12.60 -26.00 -0.09
C THR A 214 12.43 -27.49 -0.35
N ARG A 215 11.24 -28.06 -0.10
CA ARG A 215 10.98 -29.49 -0.32
C ARG A 215 10.96 -29.84 -1.81
N GLU A 216 10.36 -28.99 -2.65
CA GLU A 216 10.38 -29.15 -4.11
C GLU A 216 11.81 -29.11 -4.65
N ALA A 217 12.62 -28.14 -4.21
CA ALA A 217 14.02 -28.04 -4.60
C ALA A 217 14.83 -29.27 -4.14
N MET A 218 14.60 -29.76 -2.92
CA MET A 218 15.24 -30.98 -2.41
C MET A 218 14.86 -32.21 -3.23
N LEU A 219 13.59 -32.39 -3.58
CA LEU A 219 13.13 -33.51 -4.40
C LEU A 219 13.72 -33.47 -5.81
N GLU A 220 13.87 -32.28 -6.40
CA GLU A 220 14.51 -32.12 -7.70
C GLU A 220 16.01 -32.47 -7.64
N LEU A 221 16.72 -32.07 -6.58
CA LEU A 221 18.10 -32.49 -6.35
C LEU A 221 18.23 -33.99 -6.12
N GLU A 222 17.33 -34.61 -5.35
CA GLU A 222 17.27 -36.07 -5.15
C GLU A 222 17.05 -36.79 -6.49
N ARG A 223 16.16 -36.28 -7.35
CA ARG A 223 15.94 -36.81 -8.71
C ARG A 223 17.22 -36.71 -9.56
N GLN A 224 17.89 -35.56 -9.54
CA GLN A 224 19.14 -35.36 -10.27
C GLN A 224 20.26 -36.28 -9.77
N GLN A 225 20.36 -36.48 -8.46
CA GLN A 225 21.30 -37.42 -7.86
C GLN A 225 21.00 -38.85 -8.31
N ALA A 226 19.74 -39.29 -8.23
CA ALA A 226 19.34 -40.63 -8.66
C ALA A 226 19.61 -40.87 -10.16
N ASP A 227 19.33 -39.88 -11.01
CA ASP A 227 19.64 -39.95 -12.45
C ASP A 227 21.15 -40.02 -12.71
N ALA A 228 21.96 -39.27 -11.96
CA ALA A 228 23.41 -39.30 -12.06
C ALA A 228 24.00 -40.65 -11.61
N GLU A 229 23.56 -41.18 -10.47
CA GLU A 229 23.95 -42.50 -9.95
C GLU A 229 23.54 -43.61 -10.92
N ALA A 230 22.33 -43.56 -11.49
CA ALA A 230 21.86 -44.53 -12.48
C ALA A 230 22.67 -44.47 -13.78
N ARG A 231 23.11 -43.28 -14.23
CA ARG A 231 24.02 -43.13 -15.38
C ARG A 231 25.39 -43.71 -15.07
N GLN A 232 25.97 -43.37 -13.92
CA GLN A 232 27.27 -43.88 -13.50
C GLN A 232 27.25 -45.42 -13.40
N HIS A 233 26.22 -46.01 -12.80
CA HIS A 233 26.05 -47.47 -12.76
C HIS A 233 25.96 -48.08 -14.16
N ARG A 234 25.23 -47.44 -15.09
CA ARG A 234 25.16 -47.89 -16.49
C ARG A 234 26.53 -47.85 -17.16
N GLU A 235 27.26 -46.75 -17.01
CA GLU A 235 28.61 -46.60 -17.58
C GLU A 235 29.57 -47.66 -17.03
N ILE A 236 29.63 -47.84 -15.71
CA ILE A 236 30.44 -48.87 -15.06
C ILE A 236 30.06 -50.26 -15.57
N SER A 237 28.77 -50.58 -15.64
CA SER A 237 28.31 -51.87 -16.15
C SER A 237 28.70 -52.09 -17.63
N SER A 238 28.68 -51.04 -18.45
CA SER A 238 29.10 -51.13 -19.86
C SER A 238 30.59 -51.35 -20.00
N VAL A 239 31.41 -50.69 -19.16
CA VAL A 239 32.87 -50.86 -19.14
C VAL A 239 33.22 -52.28 -18.69
N ILE A 240 32.61 -52.77 -17.60
CA ILE A 240 32.81 -54.16 -17.15
C ILE A 240 32.40 -55.16 -18.23
N ALA A 241 31.26 -54.95 -18.90
CA ALA A 241 30.81 -55.82 -19.98
C ALA A 241 31.79 -55.82 -21.17
N ARG A 242 32.37 -54.67 -21.51
CA ARG A 242 33.37 -54.53 -22.57
C ARG A 242 34.70 -55.20 -22.20
N GLU A 243 35.24 -54.93 -21.02
CA GLU A 243 36.50 -55.50 -20.54
C GLU A 243 36.40 -57.04 -20.41
N THR A 244 35.27 -57.56 -19.93
CA THR A 244 35.03 -59.02 -19.85
C THR A 244 34.83 -59.67 -21.22
N ALA A 245 34.35 -58.93 -22.23
CA ALA A 245 34.28 -59.41 -23.61
C ALA A 245 35.66 -59.45 -24.28
N GLU A 246 36.47 -58.41 -24.09
CA GLU A 246 37.87 -58.37 -24.57
C GLU A 246 38.72 -59.46 -23.91
N THR A 247 38.60 -59.62 -22.58
CA THR A 247 39.32 -60.69 -21.86
C THR A 247 38.98 -62.06 -22.41
N ARG A 248 37.69 -62.37 -22.61
CA ARG A 248 37.25 -63.65 -23.20
C ARG A 248 37.76 -63.85 -24.62
N LYS A 249 37.81 -62.79 -25.43
CA LYS A 249 38.35 -62.86 -26.79
C LYS A 249 39.84 -63.21 -26.77
N ILE A 250 40.61 -62.59 -25.89
CA ILE A 250 42.04 -62.88 -25.73
C ILE A 250 42.26 -64.31 -25.24
N GLU A 251 41.48 -64.78 -24.25
CA GLU A 251 41.56 -66.16 -23.75
C GLU A 251 41.29 -67.19 -24.86
N GLU A 252 40.27 -66.97 -25.69
CA GLU A 252 39.96 -67.86 -26.83
C GLU A 252 41.01 -67.78 -27.94
N GLU A 253 41.62 -66.61 -28.18
CA GLU A 253 42.74 -66.46 -29.13
C GLU A 253 44.00 -67.20 -28.66
N GLU A 254 44.35 -67.09 -27.38
CA GLU A 254 45.48 -67.82 -26.79
C GLU A 254 45.21 -69.33 -26.75
N ARG A 255 43.98 -69.74 -26.43
CA ARG A 255 43.57 -71.14 -26.50
C ARG A 255 43.69 -71.69 -27.93
N LYS A 256 43.21 -70.95 -28.93
CA LYS A 256 43.35 -71.32 -30.34
C LYS A 256 44.82 -71.49 -30.71
N LYS A 257 45.71 -70.56 -30.32
CA LYS A 257 47.17 -70.70 -30.57
C LYS A 257 47.73 -71.97 -29.94
N SER A 258 47.40 -72.25 -28.68
CA SER A 258 47.84 -73.46 -27.98
C SER A 258 47.35 -74.74 -28.68
N GLU A 259 46.07 -74.81 -29.02
CA GLU A 259 45.49 -75.98 -29.72
C GLU A 259 46.10 -76.16 -31.12
N THR A 260 46.34 -75.07 -31.85
CA THR A 260 46.98 -75.13 -33.17
C THR A 260 48.41 -75.65 -33.07
N ALA A 261 49.17 -75.22 -32.04
CA ALA A 261 50.52 -75.72 -31.79
C ALA A 261 50.54 -77.21 -31.41
N VAL A 262 49.57 -77.69 -30.61
CA VAL A 262 49.43 -79.11 -30.29
C VAL A 262 49.12 -79.92 -31.55
N ILE A 263 48.18 -79.46 -32.38
CA ILE A 263 47.83 -80.15 -33.64
C ILE A 263 49.04 -80.22 -34.58
N MET A 264 49.83 -79.14 -34.70
CA MET A 264 51.05 -79.15 -35.52
C MET A 264 52.07 -80.16 -34.99
N VAL A 265 52.31 -80.20 -33.68
CA VAL A 265 53.22 -81.18 -33.06
C VAL A 265 52.71 -82.62 -33.25
N GLU A 266 51.40 -82.85 -33.12
CA GLU A 266 50.79 -84.16 -33.37
C GLU A 266 50.91 -84.58 -34.84
N GLN A 267 50.68 -83.66 -35.79
CA GLN A 267 50.89 -83.92 -37.22
C GLN A 267 52.35 -84.25 -37.52
N ASP A 268 53.31 -83.49 -36.99
CA ASP A 268 54.73 -83.74 -37.20
C ASP A 268 55.16 -85.08 -36.59
N LEU A 269 54.69 -85.41 -35.38
CA LEU A 269 54.95 -86.71 -34.76
C LEU A 269 54.29 -87.86 -35.54
N ALA A 270 53.10 -87.66 -36.09
CA ALA A 270 52.43 -88.65 -36.94
C ALA A 270 53.21 -88.89 -38.22
N ILE A 271 53.67 -87.83 -38.90
CA ILE A 271 54.51 -87.92 -40.10
C ILE A 271 55.84 -88.60 -39.77
N GLN A 272 56.48 -88.28 -38.65
CA GLN A 272 57.73 -88.94 -38.25
C GLN A 272 57.53 -90.42 -37.90
N ARG A 273 56.42 -90.78 -37.22
CA ARG A 273 56.07 -92.19 -36.97
C ARG A 273 55.80 -92.93 -38.27
N GLU A 274 55.08 -92.33 -39.21
CA GLU A 274 54.82 -92.92 -40.52
C GLU A 274 56.12 -93.10 -41.32
N ASN A 275 57.00 -92.10 -41.31
CA ASN A 275 58.33 -92.19 -41.94
C ASN A 275 59.21 -93.26 -41.30
N GLN A 276 59.23 -93.36 -39.96
CA GLN A 276 59.97 -94.41 -39.25
C GLN A 276 59.42 -95.80 -39.59
N GLN A 277 58.09 -95.95 -39.65
CA GLN A 277 57.46 -97.21 -40.01
C GLN A 277 57.74 -97.58 -41.47
N ARG A 278 57.76 -96.59 -42.37
CA ARG A 278 58.21 -96.74 -43.76
C ARG A 278 59.68 -97.14 -43.84
N GLU A 279 60.57 -96.57 -43.03
CA GLU A 279 61.98 -96.97 -42.97
C GLU A 279 62.16 -98.40 -42.47
N ILE A 280 61.39 -98.82 -41.46
CA ILE A 280 61.40 -100.20 -40.96
C ILE A 280 60.87 -101.18 -42.01
N GLU A 281 59.79 -100.84 -42.72
CA GLU A 281 59.27 -101.64 -43.83
C GLU A 281 60.25 -101.70 -44.99
N VAL A 282 60.91 -100.59 -45.34
CA VAL A 282 61.95 -100.54 -46.38
C VAL A 282 63.19 -101.34 -45.96
N ALA A 283 63.59 -101.31 -44.69
CA ALA A 283 64.70 -102.13 -44.19
C ALA A 283 64.35 -103.63 -44.16
N GLY A 284 63.12 -103.98 -43.77
CA GLY A 284 62.60 -105.35 -43.83
C GLY A 284 62.51 -105.86 -45.27
N GLN A 285 61.97 -105.05 -46.18
CA GLN A 285 61.91 -105.36 -47.60
C GLN A 285 63.29 -105.40 -48.25
N ASN A 286 64.26 -104.55 -47.88
CA ASN A 286 65.62 -104.61 -48.40
C ASN A 286 66.35 -105.86 -47.92
N ARG A 287 66.08 -106.34 -46.69
CA ARG A 287 66.62 -107.62 -46.21
C ARG A 287 66.04 -108.81 -46.98
N LEU A 288 64.75 -108.79 -47.29
CA LEU A 288 64.08 -109.80 -48.12
C LEU A 288 64.52 -109.70 -49.59
N ARG A 289 64.67 -108.49 -50.14
CA ARG A 289 65.17 -108.24 -51.49
C ARG A 289 66.63 -108.61 -51.65
N ALA A 290 67.50 -108.46 -50.64
CA ALA A 290 68.88 -108.93 -50.71
C ALA A 290 68.98 -110.46 -50.90
N VAL A 291 68.06 -111.22 -50.29
CA VAL A 291 67.99 -112.69 -50.42
C VAL A 291 67.38 -113.10 -51.76
N VAL A 292 66.38 -112.37 -52.27
CA VAL A 292 65.75 -112.65 -53.57
C VAL A 292 66.59 -112.15 -54.76
N ILE A 293 67.40 -111.10 -54.62
CA ILE A 293 68.24 -110.52 -55.69
C ILE A 293 69.46 -111.41 -56.02
N GLU A 294 69.93 -112.28 -55.11
CA GLU A 294 70.90 -113.32 -55.48
C GLU A 294 70.26 -114.44 -56.32
N GLU A 295 68.98 -114.77 -56.10
CA GLU A 295 68.27 -115.78 -56.90
C GLU A 295 67.68 -115.23 -58.22
N GLU A 296 67.31 -113.94 -58.31
CA GLU A 296 66.69 -113.34 -59.51
C GLU A 296 67.66 -112.64 -60.48
N LYS A 297 68.94 -112.45 -60.11
CA LYS A 297 70.00 -112.00 -61.05
C LYS A 297 70.20 -112.98 -62.22
N VAL A 298 69.69 -114.20 -62.10
CA VAL A 298 69.76 -115.24 -63.14
C VAL A 298 68.55 -115.20 -64.09
N THR A 299 67.43 -114.58 -63.72
CA THR A 299 66.18 -114.64 -64.51
C THR A 299 65.72 -113.29 -65.09
N ARG A 300 66.14 -112.15 -64.53
CA ARG A 300 65.65 -110.81 -64.93
C ARG A 300 66.43 -110.13 -66.07
N ALA A 301 67.36 -110.83 -66.71
CA ALA A 301 68.02 -110.39 -67.93
C ALA A 301 67.14 -110.55 -69.20
N ARG A 302 65.90 -111.06 -69.09
CA ARG A 302 65.19 -111.59 -70.25
C ARG A 302 63.96 -110.86 -70.78
N ASP A 303 63.24 -110.03 -70.02
CA ASP A 303 61.90 -109.62 -70.49
C ASP A 303 61.66 -108.15 -70.84
N LEU A 304 61.17 -107.23 -70.01
CA LEU A 304 60.26 -106.24 -70.60
C LEU A 304 60.69 -104.76 -70.58
N GLU A 305 61.35 -104.40 -71.68
CA GLU A 305 61.63 -103.07 -72.25
C GLU A 305 60.50 -102.57 -73.20
N ILE A 306 59.31 -103.16 -73.23
CA ILE A 306 58.28 -102.81 -74.23
C ILE A 306 56.93 -102.92 -73.53
N VAL A 307 56.19 -101.81 -73.39
CA VAL A 307 54.69 -101.72 -73.37
C VAL A 307 54.18 -100.41 -72.71
N SER A 308 54.94 -99.68 -71.89
CA SER A 308 54.36 -98.55 -71.13
C SER A 308 54.52 -97.15 -71.74
N ARG A 309 54.53 -97.01 -73.08
CA ARG A 309 54.75 -95.71 -73.79
C ARG A 309 53.49 -95.09 -74.46
N GLU A 310 52.31 -95.69 -74.38
CA GLU A 310 51.15 -95.24 -75.19
C GLU A 310 50.01 -94.51 -74.44
N ARG A 311 50.14 -94.17 -73.15
CA ARG A 311 49.00 -93.65 -72.36
C ARG A 311 48.94 -92.15 -72.07
N GLU A 312 49.84 -91.33 -72.59
CA GLU A 312 50.09 -89.98 -72.03
C GLU A 312 49.52 -88.77 -72.81
N VAL A 313 48.92 -88.93 -74.00
CA VAL A 313 48.63 -87.77 -74.88
C VAL A 313 47.16 -87.32 -74.92
N ASP A 314 46.20 -88.11 -74.44
CA ASP A 314 44.77 -87.77 -74.62
C ASP A 314 44.17 -86.84 -73.55
N LEU A 315 44.86 -86.57 -72.44
CA LEU A 315 44.32 -85.80 -71.31
C LEU A 315 44.47 -84.27 -71.43
N GLN A 316 45.37 -83.76 -72.29
CA GLN A 316 45.68 -82.32 -72.33
C GLN A 316 44.72 -81.45 -73.17
N ARG A 317 43.80 -82.04 -73.96
CA ARG A 317 42.94 -81.25 -74.86
C ARG A 317 41.66 -80.69 -74.20
N ILE A 318 41.35 -81.10 -72.97
CA ILE A 318 40.06 -80.80 -72.31
C ILE A 318 40.14 -79.60 -71.36
N GLU A 319 41.32 -79.18 -70.91
CA GLU A 319 41.46 -78.11 -69.90
C GLU A 319 41.40 -76.68 -70.46
N ALA A 320 41.56 -76.49 -71.78
CA ALA A 320 41.71 -75.15 -72.38
C ALA A 320 40.38 -74.39 -72.60
N GLU A 321 39.22 -75.05 -72.64
CA GLU A 321 37.94 -74.40 -72.97
C GLU A 321 37.25 -73.72 -71.77
N ARG A 322 37.61 -74.05 -70.53
CA ARG A 322 36.90 -73.56 -69.33
C ARG A 322 37.34 -72.20 -68.79
N ALA A 323 38.43 -71.63 -69.29
CA ALA A 323 39.01 -70.42 -68.70
C ALA A 323 38.39 -69.08 -69.21
N ILE A 324 37.72 -69.06 -70.36
CA ILE A 324 37.40 -67.81 -71.08
C ILE A 324 35.99 -67.22 -70.74
N GLU A 325 35.10 -67.97 -70.09
CA GLU A 325 33.75 -67.48 -69.76
C GLU A 325 33.63 -66.73 -68.43
N LEU A 326 34.58 -66.91 -67.50
CA LEU A 326 34.49 -66.36 -66.14
C LEU A 326 34.92 -64.89 -66.05
N GLU A 327 35.88 -64.43 -66.86
CA GLU A 327 36.37 -63.04 -66.80
C GLU A 327 35.43 -61.99 -67.42
N LYS A 328 34.49 -62.40 -68.29
CA LYS A 328 33.55 -61.45 -68.94
C LYS A 328 32.44 -60.95 -68.01
N LYS A 329 32.20 -61.60 -66.87
CA LYS A 329 31.14 -61.20 -65.92
C LYS A 329 31.60 -60.19 -64.88
N GLU A 330 32.88 -60.11 -64.52
CA GLU A 330 33.35 -59.18 -63.47
C GLU A 330 33.50 -57.73 -63.97
N ILE A 331 33.81 -57.52 -65.25
CA ILE A 331 34.06 -56.17 -65.80
C ILE A 331 32.77 -55.33 -65.95
N ALA A 332 31.59 -55.97 -66.03
CA ALA A 332 30.32 -55.27 -66.22
C ALA A 332 29.72 -54.67 -64.92
N ASN A 333 30.10 -55.18 -63.75
CA ASN A 333 29.52 -54.74 -62.46
C ASN A 333 30.23 -53.52 -61.87
N VAL A 334 31.55 -53.37 -62.08
CA VAL A 334 32.35 -52.27 -61.53
C VAL A 334 31.98 -50.91 -62.13
N ILE A 335 31.48 -50.86 -63.38
CA ILE A 335 31.06 -49.60 -64.04
C ILE A 335 29.70 -49.12 -63.53
N ARG A 336 28.80 -50.04 -63.11
CA ARG A 336 27.48 -49.66 -62.55
C ARG A 336 27.56 -49.15 -61.12
N GLU A 337 28.46 -49.70 -60.31
CA GLU A 337 28.63 -49.27 -58.91
C GLU A 337 29.24 -47.86 -58.81
N ARG A 338 30.14 -47.47 -59.73
CA ARG A 338 30.76 -46.14 -59.72
C ARG A 338 29.79 -45.01 -60.11
N ILE A 339 28.89 -45.25 -61.07
CA ILE A 339 27.89 -44.25 -61.51
C ILE A 339 26.77 -44.08 -60.47
N ALA A 340 26.44 -45.13 -59.70
CA ALA A 340 25.46 -45.04 -58.63
C ALA A 340 25.98 -44.28 -57.39
N VAL A 341 27.27 -44.44 -57.06
CA VAL A 341 27.91 -43.74 -55.94
C VAL A 341 28.16 -42.27 -56.29
N ASP A 342 28.61 -41.94 -57.51
CA ASP A 342 28.82 -40.54 -57.90
C ASP A 342 27.51 -39.74 -57.98
N LYS A 343 26.40 -40.39 -58.37
CA LYS A 343 25.07 -39.76 -58.42
C LYS A 343 24.45 -39.57 -57.04
N THR A 344 24.70 -40.47 -56.09
CA THR A 344 24.20 -40.35 -54.70
C THR A 344 25.00 -39.35 -53.88
N VAL A 345 26.32 -39.25 -54.09
CA VAL A 345 27.17 -38.23 -53.46
C VAL A 345 26.82 -36.83 -53.98
N ALA A 346 26.59 -36.66 -55.29
CA ALA A 346 26.17 -35.37 -55.84
C ALA A 346 24.77 -34.93 -55.36
N GLN A 347 23.83 -35.87 -55.22
CA GLN A 347 22.49 -35.58 -54.68
C GLN A 347 22.52 -35.19 -53.21
N GLU A 348 23.34 -35.86 -52.39
CA GLU A 348 23.49 -35.50 -50.97
C GLU A 348 24.30 -34.20 -50.79
N GLU A 349 25.28 -33.91 -51.65
CA GLU A 349 25.99 -32.62 -51.65
C GLU A 349 25.06 -31.45 -52.02
N GLU A 350 24.18 -31.61 -53.02
CA GLU A 350 23.15 -30.60 -53.32
C GLU A 350 22.13 -30.46 -52.18
N ARG A 351 21.69 -31.56 -51.57
CA ARG A 351 20.75 -31.52 -50.42
C ARG A 351 21.36 -30.86 -49.20
N ILE A 352 22.63 -31.12 -48.90
CA ILE A 352 23.34 -30.47 -47.78
C ILE A 352 23.52 -28.98 -48.07
N LYS A 353 23.77 -28.61 -49.32
CA LYS A 353 23.88 -27.20 -49.73
C LYS A 353 22.53 -26.49 -49.65
N GLU A 354 21.46 -27.12 -50.12
CA GLU A 354 20.09 -26.62 -50.00
C GLU A 354 19.68 -26.44 -48.53
N VAL A 355 19.93 -27.44 -47.67
CA VAL A 355 19.61 -27.35 -46.23
C VAL A 355 20.43 -26.26 -45.55
N ARG A 356 21.71 -26.05 -45.93
CA ARG A 356 22.51 -24.93 -45.41
C ARG A 356 21.98 -23.58 -45.86
N GLU A 357 21.70 -23.41 -47.16
CA GLU A 357 21.18 -22.16 -47.70
C GLU A 357 19.78 -21.82 -47.15
N VAL A 358 18.89 -22.82 -47.02
CA VAL A 358 17.57 -22.65 -46.41
C VAL A 358 17.70 -22.35 -44.91
N SER A 359 18.53 -23.09 -44.17
CA SER A 359 18.71 -22.85 -42.73
C SER A 359 19.36 -21.49 -42.45
N GLU A 360 20.28 -21.04 -43.29
CA GLU A 360 20.94 -19.74 -43.15
C GLU A 360 19.99 -18.59 -43.53
N ALA A 361 19.18 -18.77 -44.58
CA ALA A 361 18.11 -17.84 -44.92
C ALA A 361 17.05 -17.75 -43.83
N GLU A 362 16.62 -18.89 -43.27
CA GLU A 362 15.61 -18.98 -42.22
C GLU A 362 16.11 -18.41 -40.89
N ARG A 363 17.37 -18.68 -40.54
CA ARG A 363 18.04 -18.06 -39.39
C ARG A 363 18.16 -16.54 -39.59
N SER A 364 18.53 -16.06 -40.79
CA SER A 364 18.60 -14.62 -41.08
C SER A 364 17.23 -13.93 -41.05
N LYS A 365 16.16 -14.64 -41.45
CA LYS A 365 14.77 -14.17 -41.37
C LYS A 365 14.35 -14.09 -39.91
N GLN A 366 14.65 -15.12 -39.12
CA GLN A 366 14.33 -15.18 -37.70
C GLN A 366 15.08 -14.09 -36.93
N THR A 367 16.37 -13.85 -37.20
CA THR A 367 17.11 -12.73 -36.60
C THR A 367 16.52 -11.37 -36.97
N ARG A 368 16.03 -11.20 -38.21
CA ARG A 368 15.35 -9.96 -38.64
C ARG A 368 14.00 -9.76 -37.98
N VAL A 369 13.21 -10.83 -37.83
CA VAL A 369 11.92 -10.78 -37.11
C VAL A 369 12.15 -10.47 -35.64
N LEU A 370 13.12 -11.14 -35.00
CA LEU A 370 13.47 -10.90 -33.60
C LEU A 370 13.99 -9.47 -33.37
N ALA A 371 14.80 -8.94 -34.28
CA ALA A 371 15.27 -7.56 -34.22
C ALA A 371 14.11 -6.57 -34.39
N ALA A 372 13.19 -6.83 -35.34
CA ALA A 372 12.01 -6.00 -35.52
C ALA A 372 11.02 -6.06 -34.34
N GLU A 373 10.87 -7.23 -33.70
CA GLU A 373 10.10 -7.40 -32.48
C GLU A 373 10.75 -6.67 -31.30
N ALA A 374 12.07 -6.79 -31.14
CA ALA A 374 12.82 -6.09 -30.09
C ALA A 374 12.70 -4.56 -30.25
N ASP A 375 12.84 -4.03 -31.47
CA ASP A 375 12.67 -2.61 -31.76
C ASP A 375 11.23 -2.14 -31.50
N ALA A 376 10.23 -2.94 -31.90
CA ALA A 376 8.82 -2.64 -31.66
C ALA A 376 8.48 -2.66 -30.17
N GLU A 377 9.04 -3.60 -29.42
CA GLU A 377 8.85 -3.74 -27.98
C GLU A 377 9.55 -2.61 -27.22
N GLU A 378 10.76 -2.19 -27.64
CA GLU A 378 11.44 -1.02 -27.10
C GLU A 378 10.64 0.26 -27.34
N ILE A 379 10.11 0.46 -28.56
CA ILE A 379 9.25 1.62 -28.88
C ILE A 379 7.97 1.58 -28.04
N LYS A 380 7.32 0.42 -27.91
CA LYS A 380 6.12 0.25 -27.09
C LYS A 380 6.38 0.57 -25.63
N VAL A 381 7.46 0.02 -25.05
CA VAL A 381 7.85 0.30 -23.66
C VAL A 381 8.17 1.79 -23.47
N ARG A 382 8.89 2.41 -24.42
CA ARG A 382 9.18 3.84 -24.39
C ARG A 382 7.92 4.70 -24.46
N GLN A 383 6.96 4.34 -25.31
CA GLN A 383 5.69 5.05 -25.44
C GLN A 383 4.80 4.87 -24.20
N VAL A 384 4.69 3.66 -23.67
CA VAL A 384 3.94 3.38 -22.43
C VAL A 384 4.56 4.11 -21.25
N LYS A 385 5.89 4.04 -21.08
CA LYS A 385 6.58 4.76 -19.99
C LYS A 385 6.46 6.28 -20.13
N LYS A 386 6.48 6.80 -21.36
CA LYS A 386 6.22 8.22 -21.61
C LYS A 386 4.79 8.60 -21.27
N ALA A 387 3.80 7.80 -21.66
CA ALA A 387 2.39 8.01 -21.33
C ALA A 387 2.12 7.92 -19.82
N GLU A 388 2.72 6.94 -19.13
CA GLU A 388 2.66 6.82 -17.67
C GLU A 388 3.29 8.03 -16.97
N ALA A 389 4.43 8.52 -17.46
CA ALA A 389 5.07 9.73 -16.93
C ALA A 389 4.24 11.00 -17.17
N GLU A 390 3.59 11.11 -18.33
CA GLU A 390 2.67 12.21 -18.64
C GLU A 390 1.39 12.14 -17.78
N GLU A 391 0.83 10.95 -17.54
CA GLU A 391 -0.31 10.75 -16.64
C GLU A 391 0.04 11.13 -15.19
N LEU A 392 1.19 10.67 -14.69
CA LEU A 392 1.69 11.04 -13.36
C LEU A 392 1.91 12.55 -13.25
N SER A 393 2.52 13.17 -14.26
CA SER A 393 2.71 14.62 -14.32
C SER A 393 1.37 15.38 -14.33
N ALA A 394 0.38 14.90 -15.07
CA ALA A 394 -0.97 15.47 -15.11
C ALA A 394 -1.69 15.32 -13.75
N LYS A 395 -1.58 14.17 -13.08
CA LYS A 395 -2.11 13.95 -11.73
C LYS A 395 -1.45 14.89 -10.72
N HIS A 396 -0.13 15.01 -10.74
CA HIS A 396 0.59 15.93 -9.85
C HIS A 396 0.21 17.39 -10.11
N LYS A 397 0.06 17.81 -11.38
CA LYS A 397 -0.46 19.15 -11.71
C LYS A 397 -1.90 19.36 -11.24
N ALA A 398 -2.77 18.36 -11.35
CA ALA A 398 -4.13 18.46 -10.85
C ALA A 398 -4.17 18.62 -9.31
N VAL A 399 -3.31 17.88 -8.60
CA VAL A 399 -3.13 18.02 -7.15
C VAL A 399 -2.54 19.40 -6.80
N GLU A 400 -1.55 19.88 -7.55
CA GLU A 400 -0.97 21.22 -7.36
C GLU A 400 -2.03 22.32 -7.56
N ILE A 401 -2.85 22.25 -8.61
CA ILE A 401 -3.92 23.24 -8.87
C ILE A 401 -4.98 23.20 -7.77
N THR A 402 -5.41 22.01 -7.33
CA THR A 402 -6.41 21.89 -6.25
C THR A 402 -5.89 22.36 -4.91
N THR A 403 -4.62 22.07 -4.59
CA THR A 403 -3.96 22.55 -3.37
C THR A 403 -3.74 24.06 -3.39
N LEU A 404 -3.31 24.63 -4.52
CA LEU A 404 -3.24 26.09 -4.70
C LEU A 404 -4.61 26.76 -4.63
N ALA A 405 -5.64 26.16 -5.23
CA ALA A 405 -7.00 26.67 -5.16
C ALA A 405 -7.55 26.65 -3.72
N ALA A 406 -7.30 25.57 -2.97
CA ALA A 406 -7.66 25.46 -1.55
C ALA A 406 -6.91 26.49 -0.69
N ALA A 407 -5.60 26.65 -0.91
CA ALA A 407 -4.78 27.64 -0.21
C ALA A 407 -5.25 29.07 -0.51
N ASN A 408 -5.60 29.37 -1.76
CA ASN A 408 -6.15 30.68 -2.15
C ASN A 408 -7.53 30.93 -1.55
N LEU A 409 -8.39 29.91 -1.46
CA LEU A 409 -9.69 30.00 -0.80
C LEU A 409 -9.53 30.26 0.70
N GLU A 410 -8.61 29.56 1.37
CA GLU A 410 -8.34 29.77 2.79
C GLU A 410 -7.72 31.16 3.05
N ALA A 411 -6.80 31.61 2.20
CA ALA A 411 -6.23 32.95 2.27
C ALA A 411 -7.30 34.04 2.07
N ALA A 412 -8.20 33.88 1.09
CA ALA A 412 -9.30 34.80 0.85
C ALA A 412 -10.32 34.79 2.01
N ALA A 413 -10.60 33.63 2.62
CA ALA A 413 -11.45 33.52 3.79
C ALA A 413 -10.85 34.26 5.00
N LYS A 414 -9.55 34.08 5.25
CA LYS A 414 -8.82 34.78 6.32
C LYS A 414 -8.75 36.30 6.08
N ASP A 415 -8.53 36.73 4.84
CA ASP A 415 -8.54 38.16 4.48
C ASP A 415 -9.96 38.76 4.65
N SER A 416 -11.00 38.00 4.30
CA SER A 416 -12.38 38.41 4.54
C SER A 416 -12.70 38.51 6.03
N GLU A 417 -12.27 37.56 6.85
CA GLU A 417 -12.45 37.59 8.30
C GLU A 417 -11.68 38.76 8.94
N ALA A 418 -10.46 39.03 8.47
CA ALA A 418 -9.67 40.18 8.88
C ALA A 418 -10.37 41.50 8.53
N LYS A 419 -10.95 41.62 7.32
CA LYS A 419 -11.74 42.78 6.90
C LYS A 419 -13.02 42.95 7.70
N ILE A 420 -13.72 41.87 8.05
CA ILE A 420 -14.90 41.91 8.92
C ILE A 420 -14.50 42.44 10.31
N LYS A 421 -13.44 41.88 10.92
CA LYS A 421 -12.92 42.35 12.21
C LYS A 421 -12.45 43.81 12.16
N MET A 422 -11.81 44.22 11.08
CA MET A 422 -11.39 45.62 10.88
C MET A 422 -12.60 46.54 10.71
N ALA A 423 -13.62 46.13 9.96
CA ALA A 423 -14.86 46.88 9.81
C ALA A 423 -15.66 46.97 11.12
N GLU A 424 -15.66 45.92 11.94
CA GLU A 424 -16.21 45.94 13.31
C GLU A 424 -15.42 46.90 14.22
N GLY A 425 -14.09 46.91 14.10
CA GLY A 425 -13.21 47.86 14.79
C GLY A 425 -13.50 49.32 14.40
N ILE A 426 -13.57 49.60 13.10
CA ILE A 426 -13.94 50.93 12.57
C ILE A 426 -15.35 51.32 13.01
N LYS A 427 -16.32 50.40 12.93
CA LYS A 427 -17.68 50.63 13.41
C LYS A 427 -17.71 50.93 14.90
N ALA A 428 -16.87 50.28 15.71
CA ALA A 428 -16.76 50.55 17.15
C ALA A 428 -16.10 51.92 17.42
N GLU A 429 -15.06 52.29 16.67
CA GLU A 429 -14.41 53.61 16.75
C GLU A 429 -15.35 54.74 16.30
N GLU A 430 -16.02 54.59 15.16
CA GLU A 430 -17.03 55.54 14.67
C GLU A 430 -18.25 55.58 15.58
N SER A 431 -18.66 54.46 16.19
CA SER A 431 -19.73 54.48 17.20
C SER A 431 -19.29 55.23 18.44
N ALA A 432 -18.05 55.06 18.91
CA ALA A 432 -17.51 55.83 20.05
C ALA A 432 -17.41 57.32 19.73
N HIS A 433 -16.93 57.67 18.52
CA HIS A 433 -16.91 59.06 18.06
C HIS A 433 -18.34 59.60 17.85
N GLY A 434 -19.26 58.80 17.32
CA GLY A 434 -20.66 59.13 17.12
C GLY A 434 -21.42 59.30 18.42
N PHE A 435 -21.11 58.53 19.47
CA PHE A 435 -21.63 58.74 20.83
C PHE A 435 -21.05 60.01 21.45
N ALA A 436 -19.76 60.29 21.24
CA ALA A 436 -19.13 61.54 21.68
C ALA A 436 -19.71 62.75 20.95
N GLU A 437 -19.91 62.67 19.63
CA GLU A 437 -20.57 63.68 18.83
C GLU A 437 -22.04 63.83 19.21
N ALA A 438 -22.78 62.75 19.43
CA ALA A 438 -24.16 62.81 19.90
C ALA A 438 -24.26 63.47 21.28
N ALA A 439 -23.33 63.18 22.20
CA ALA A 439 -23.26 63.87 23.50
C ALA A 439 -22.88 65.35 23.35
N ILE A 440 -21.96 65.69 22.45
CA ILE A 440 -21.61 67.08 22.11
C ILE A 440 -22.78 67.78 21.41
N GLN A 441 -23.54 67.06 20.57
CA GLN A 441 -24.69 67.55 19.82
C GLN A 441 -25.89 67.73 20.76
N GLU A 442 -26.07 66.89 21.77
CA GLU A 442 -27.07 67.04 22.83
C GLU A 442 -26.71 68.22 23.74
N ALA A 443 -25.43 68.36 24.10
CA ALA A 443 -24.93 69.54 24.82
C ALA A 443 -25.10 70.82 23.98
N LYS A 444 -24.74 70.78 22.69
CA LYS A 444 -24.95 71.87 21.72
C LYS A 444 -26.43 72.14 21.48
N ALA A 445 -27.30 71.13 21.46
CA ALA A 445 -28.74 71.26 21.30
C ALA A 445 -29.34 71.94 22.54
N SER A 446 -28.90 71.61 23.75
CA SER A 446 -29.29 72.34 24.97
C SER A 446 -28.78 73.80 24.95
N SER A 447 -27.60 74.04 24.36
CA SER A 447 -27.05 75.39 24.17
C SER A 447 -27.79 76.15 23.07
N LEU A 448 -28.14 75.50 21.96
CA LEU A 448 -28.87 76.05 20.82
C LEU A 448 -30.35 76.18 21.09
N GLU A 449 -30.94 75.41 22.01
CA GLU A 449 -32.29 75.64 22.52
C GLU A 449 -32.31 76.95 23.30
N LYS A 450 -31.30 77.19 24.14
CA LYS A 450 -31.11 78.46 24.85
C LYS A 450 -30.77 79.62 23.90
N GLU A 451 -29.94 79.39 22.89
CA GLU A 451 -29.58 80.39 21.88
C GLU A 451 -30.68 80.61 20.84
N GLY A 452 -31.50 79.58 20.57
CA GLY A 452 -32.62 79.58 19.65
C GLY A 452 -33.82 80.31 20.23
N ILE A 453 -34.04 80.25 21.54
CA ILE A 453 -34.96 81.17 22.24
C ILE A 453 -34.48 82.64 22.07
N ALA A 454 -33.16 82.89 22.00
CA ALA A 454 -32.61 84.22 21.77
C ALA A 454 -32.62 84.64 20.28
N LYS A 455 -32.35 83.72 19.35
CA LYS A 455 -32.29 83.95 17.89
C LYS A 455 -33.67 83.91 17.23
N ALA A 456 -34.66 83.18 17.76
CA ALA A 456 -36.05 83.25 17.30
C ALA A 456 -36.68 84.63 17.55
N ASN A 457 -36.19 85.37 18.55
CA ASN A 457 -36.52 86.78 18.75
C ASN A 457 -35.87 87.71 17.71
N ILE A 458 -34.77 87.30 17.07
CA ILE A 458 -33.99 88.10 16.10
C ILE A 458 -34.36 87.75 14.64
N ILE A 459 -34.64 86.47 14.31
CA ILE A 459 -34.99 86.01 12.96
C ILE A 459 -36.42 86.42 12.57
N LYS A 460 -37.29 86.73 13.55
CA LYS A 460 -38.55 87.46 13.29
C LYS A 460 -38.30 88.85 12.68
N ALA A 461 -37.08 89.38 12.78
CA ALA A 461 -36.70 90.71 12.26
C ALA A 461 -35.91 90.69 10.93
N THR A 462 -35.43 89.55 10.43
CA THR A 462 -34.52 89.53 9.25
C THR A 462 -34.86 88.49 8.17
N GLY A 463 -36.03 87.86 8.22
CA GLY A 463 -36.49 86.89 7.21
C GLY A 463 -37.01 87.46 5.89
N GLN A 464 -36.73 88.73 5.55
CA GLN A 464 -37.28 89.39 4.36
C GLN A 464 -36.24 89.83 3.30
N ALA A 465 -34.95 89.46 3.42
CA ALA A 465 -33.92 90.01 2.53
C ALA A 465 -33.15 89.02 1.63
N GLU A 466 -33.32 87.69 1.75
CA GLU A 466 -32.43 86.73 1.05
C GLU A 466 -33.11 85.80 0.04
N ALA A 467 -34.38 86.05 -0.30
CA ALA A 467 -35.12 85.24 -1.27
C ALA A 467 -35.10 85.80 -2.72
N GLN A 468 -34.19 86.73 -3.04
CA GLN A 468 -34.21 87.44 -4.33
C GLN A 468 -32.92 87.34 -5.16
N SER A 469 -31.87 86.69 -4.66
CA SER A 469 -30.59 86.59 -5.41
C SER A 469 -30.40 85.26 -6.17
N GLU A 470 -31.16 84.21 -5.87
CA GLU A 470 -30.96 82.88 -6.50
C GLU A 470 -31.81 82.61 -7.76
N ARG A 471 -32.57 83.60 -8.26
CA ARG A 471 -33.33 83.46 -9.52
C ARG A 471 -32.56 83.80 -10.80
N GLU A 472 -31.39 84.45 -10.71
CA GLU A 472 -30.68 84.93 -11.91
C GLU A 472 -29.54 84.03 -12.40
N LYS A 473 -29.14 82.98 -11.67
CA LYS A 473 -28.13 82.02 -12.14
C LYS A 473 -28.69 80.86 -12.98
N GLY A 474 -30.00 80.62 -12.94
CA GLY A 474 -30.63 79.46 -13.60
C GLY A 474 -30.86 79.57 -15.11
N MET A 475 -30.62 80.74 -15.72
CA MET A 475 -30.98 80.99 -17.14
C MET A 475 -29.79 81.03 -18.10
N ALA A 476 -28.55 80.87 -17.62
CA ALA A 476 -27.34 80.85 -18.47
C ALA A 476 -26.81 79.43 -18.79
N ASP A 477 -27.23 78.40 -18.05
CA ASP A 477 -26.74 77.02 -18.22
C ASP A 477 -27.53 76.18 -19.25
N ALA A 478 -28.71 76.65 -19.69
CA ALA A 478 -29.57 75.89 -20.59
C ALA A 478 -29.16 75.97 -22.08
N GLU A 479 -28.39 76.98 -22.49
CA GLU A 479 -28.03 77.19 -23.91
C GLU A 479 -26.74 76.45 -24.30
N VAL A 480 -25.86 76.14 -23.34
CA VAL A 480 -24.60 75.40 -23.56
C VAL A 480 -24.83 73.90 -23.74
N ILE A 481 -25.94 73.35 -23.23
CA ILE A 481 -26.26 71.92 -23.29
C ILE A 481 -26.81 71.52 -24.67
N ALA A 482 -27.52 72.43 -25.35
CA ALA A 482 -28.12 72.14 -26.65
C ALA A 482 -27.09 71.99 -27.79
N ALA A 483 -26.00 72.77 -27.77
CA ALA A 483 -24.98 72.74 -28.82
C ALA A 483 -24.02 71.53 -28.73
N ARG A 484 -23.93 70.86 -27.56
CA ARG A 484 -23.05 69.70 -27.34
C ARG A 484 -23.69 68.36 -27.76
N GLY A 485 -25.01 68.30 -27.82
CA GLY A 485 -25.76 67.08 -28.17
C GLY A 485 -25.67 66.68 -29.65
N GLU A 486 -25.55 67.66 -30.56
CA GLU A 486 -25.65 67.40 -32.00
C GLU A 486 -24.35 66.87 -32.63
N SER A 487 -23.20 67.13 -31.99
CA SER A 487 -21.88 66.62 -32.43
C SER A 487 -21.63 65.17 -31.96
N ASN A 488 -22.09 64.81 -30.75
CA ASN A 488 -21.89 63.46 -30.18
C ASN A 488 -22.74 62.39 -30.88
N ALA A 489 -23.93 62.74 -31.38
CA ALA A 489 -24.83 61.79 -32.04
C ALA A 489 -24.38 61.34 -33.45
N LYS A 490 -23.40 62.03 -34.07
CA LYS A 490 -22.80 61.63 -35.35
C LYS A 490 -21.60 60.69 -35.17
N ALA A 491 -20.78 60.91 -34.15
CA ALA A 491 -19.63 60.03 -33.84
C ALA A 491 -20.07 58.63 -33.39
N GLU A 492 -21.19 58.51 -32.68
CA GLU A 492 -21.71 57.23 -32.18
C GLU A 492 -22.27 56.34 -33.30
N ARG A 493 -22.81 56.93 -34.38
CA ARG A 493 -23.34 56.18 -35.53
C ARG A 493 -22.23 55.53 -36.37
N ASP A 494 -21.10 56.20 -36.55
CA ASP A 494 -20.00 55.68 -37.36
C ASP A 494 -19.24 54.55 -36.64
N ILE A 495 -19.16 54.60 -35.30
CA ILE A 495 -18.62 53.50 -34.48
C ILE A 495 -19.55 52.27 -34.49
N GLY A 496 -20.87 52.49 -34.50
CA GLY A 496 -21.87 51.41 -34.56
C GLY A 496 -21.82 50.62 -35.88
N LEU A 497 -21.60 51.29 -37.01
CA LEU A 497 -21.51 50.66 -38.34
C LEU A 497 -20.24 49.82 -38.50
N ALA A 498 -19.11 50.27 -37.95
CA ALA A 498 -17.85 49.51 -37.99
C ALA A 498 -17.90 48.25 -37.12
N ASN A 499 -18.52 48.31 -35.94
CA ASN A 499 -18.68 47.15 -35.06
C ASN A 499 -19.64 46.09 -35.65
N ALA A 500 -20.69 46.51 -36.36
CA ALA A 500 -21.61 45.59 -37.01
C ALA A 500 -20.94 44.75 -38.12
N GLN A 501 -20.01 45.34 -38.89
CA GLN A 501 -19.27 44.61 -39.93
C GLN A 501 -18.28 43.60 -39.35
N VAL A 502 -17.62 43.92 -38.24
CA VAL A 502 -16.70 42.99 -37.55
C VAL A 502 -17.47 41.81 -36.94
N ILE A 503 -18.65 42.05 -36.38
CA ILE A 503 -19.51 41.00 -35.83
C ILE A 503 -20.05 40.09 -36.95
N ALA A 504 -20.44 40.64 -38.09
CA ALA A 504 -20.90 39.87 -39.24
C ALA A 504 -19.79 38.94 -39.80
N ALA A 505 -18.58 39.47 -39.99
CA ALA A 505 -17.44 38.68 -40.48
C ALA A 505 -17.01 37.56 -39.51
N ARG A 506 -17.08 37.84 -38.19
CA ARG A 506 -16.77 36.85 -37.15
C ARG A 506 -17.86 35.77 -37.03
N GLY A 507 -19.13 36.15 -37.21
CA GLY A 507 -20.26 35.23 -37.26
C GLY A 507 -20.17 34.24 -38.43
N GLU A 508 -19.77 34.71 -39.61
CA GLU A 508 -19.65 33.88 -40.81
C GLU A 508 -18.47 32.88 -40.71
N SER A 509 -17.36 33.30 -40.11
CA SER A 509 -16.21 32.42 -39.82
C SER A 509 -16.54 31.36 -38.76
N ASN A 510 -17.27 31.74 -37.69
CA ASN A 510 -17.67 30.81 -36.64
C ASN A 510 -18.71 29.79 -37.15
N ALA A 511 -19.67 30.23 -37.97
CA ALA A 511 -20.67 29.35 -38.56
C ALA A 511 -20.05 28.30 -39.51
N LYS A 512 -18.98 28.65 -40.25
CA LYS A 512 -18.22 27.68 -41.06
C LYS A 512 -17.47 26.67 -40.19
N ALA A 513 -16.75 27.14 -39.16
CA ALA A 513 -16.02 26.27 -38.25
C ALA A 513 -16.96 25.30 -37.51
N GLU A 514 -18.13 25.77 -37.08
CA GLU A 514 -19.12 24.95 -36.39
C GLU A 514 -19.79 23.93 -37.32
N ARG A 515 -19.98 24.27 -38.59
CA ARG A 515 -20.46 23.33 -39.61
C ARG A 515 -19.46 22.23 -39.93
N GLU A 516 -18.17 22.56 -40.02
CA GLU A 516 -17.09 21.59 -40.24
C GLU A 516 -16.91 20.66 -39.03
N VAL A 517 -16.96 21.21 -37.81
CA VAL A 517 -16.96 20.41 -36.58
C VAL A 517 -18.21 19.54 -36.48
N GLY A 518 -19.37 20.05 -36.89
CA GLY A 518 -20.62 19.28 -36.94
C GLY A 518 -20.57 18.10 -37.93
N LEU A 519 -19.98 18.31 -39.11
CA LEU A 519 -19.78 17.25 -40.10
C LEU A 519 -18.76 16.20 -39.62
N ALA A 520 -17.66 16.64 -38.99
CA ALA A 520 -16.67 15.73 -38.40
C ALA A 520 -17.28 14.90 -37.26
N LYS A 521 -18.11 15.51 -36.41
CA LYS A 521 -18.85 14.78 -35.36
C LYS A 521 -19.83 13.78 -35.97
N ALA A 522 -20.59 14.17 -37.00
CA ALA A 522 -21.51 13.26 -37.69
C ALA A 522 -20.78 12.07 -38.33
N GLU A 523 -19.59 12.28 -38.88
CA GLU A 523 -18.77 11.23 -39.47
C GLU A 523 -18.18 10.28 -38.41
N VAL A 524 -17.72 10.81 -37.27
CA VAL A 524 -17.29 10.01 -36.11
C VAL A 524 -18.44 9.18 -35.56
N THR A 525 -19.62 9.78 -35.40
CA THR A 525 -20.82 9.07 -34.93
C THR A 525 -21.23 7.97 -35.91
N ARG A 526 -21.16 8.24 -37.22
CA ARG A 526 -21.42 7.22 -38.26
C ARG A 526 -20.42 6.06 -38.18
N ALA A 527 -19.13 6.37 -38.04
CA ALA A 527 -18.08 5.37 -37.91
C ALA A 527 -18.23 4.53 -36.63
N HIS A 528 -18.64 5.16 -35.52
CA HIS A 528 -18.94 4.46 -34.27
C HIS A 528 -20.11 3.49 -34.43
N PHE A 529 -21.24 3.94 -34.98
CA PHE A 529 -22.40 3.06 -35.20
C PHE A 529 -22.09 1.94 -36.20
N GLN A 530 -21.23 2.18 -37.18
CA GLN A 530 -20.81 1.14 -38.11
C GLN A 530 -19.89 0.10 -37.44
N ALA A 531 -18.93 0.54 -36.62
CA ALA A 531 -18.09 -0.37 -35.83
C ALA A 531 -18.90 -1.18 -34.80
N GLU A 532 -19.93 -0.57 -34.20
CA GLU A 532 -20.84 -1.23 -33.28
C GLU A 532 -21.72 -2.26 -33.99
N ALA A 533 -22.21 -1.94 -35.19
CA ALA A 533 -22.95 -2.88 -36.02
C ALA A 533 -22.08 -4.08 -36.46
N ASP A 534 -20.84 -3.82 -36.90
CA ASP A 534 -19.90 -4.87 -37.28
C ASP A 534 -19.53 -5.76 -36.09
N GLY A 535 -19.29 -5.17 -34.91
CA GLY A 535 -19.04 -5.90 -33.67
C GLY A 535 -20.23 -6.74 -33.20
N LEU A 536 -21.46 -6.25 -33.38
CA LEU A 536 -22.69 -7.02 -33.12
C LEU A 536 -22.80 -8.21 -34.07
N VAL A 537 -22.52 -8.02 -35.37
CA VAL A 537 -22.54 -9.12 -36.36
C VAL A 537 -21.53 -10.20 -36.00
N GLU A 538 -20.30 -9.83 -35.62
CA GLU A 538 -19.29 -10.78 -35.15
C GLU A 538 -19.74 -11.51 -33.87
N LYS A 539 -20.33 -10.78 -32.92
CA LYS A 539 -20.85 -11.37 -31.67
C LYS A 539 -22.00 -12.35 -31.93
N PHE A 540 -22.92 -12.04 -32.84
CA PHE A 540 -24.00 -12.96 -33.23
C PHE A 540 -23.47 -14.20 -33.96
N ASN A 541 -22.45 -14.06 -34.81
CA ASN A 541 -21.79 -15.20 -35.46
C ASN A 541 -21.05 -16.09 -34.46
N ALA A 542 -20.40 -15.50 -33.45
CA ALA A 542 -19.77 -16.23 -32.36
C ALA A 542 -20.79 -16.94 -31.46
N MET A 543 -21.93 -16.31 -31.16
CA MET A 543 -23.03 -16.96 -30.45
C MET A 543 -23.67 -18.10 -31.24
N GLY A 544 -23.71 -17.98 -32.57
CA GLY A 544 -24.18 -19.02 -33.48
C GLY A 544 -23.35 -20.30 -33.45
N SER A 545 -22.04 -20.19 -33.20
CA SER A 545 -21.10 -21.32 -33.14
C SER A 545 -20.90 -21.94 -31.75
N MET A 546 -21.49 -21.34 -30.70
CA MET A 546 -21.45 -21.86 -29.33
C MET A 546 -22.46 -22.99 -29.06
N SER A 547 -22.15 -23.85 -28.07
CA SER A 547 -23.09 -24.87 -27.58
C SER A 547 -24.29 -24.22 -26.85
N LYS A 548 -25.37 -24.98 -26.66
CA LYS A 548 -26.60 -24.49 -26.05
C LYS A 548 -26.38 -24.01 -24.61
N GLU A 549 -25.58 -24.73 -23.82
CA GLU A 549 -25.26 -24.36 -22.44
C GLU A 549 -24.36 -23.11 -22.35
N ALA A 550 -23.41 -22.96 -23.30
CA ALA A 550 -22.55 -21.79 -23.36
C ALA A 550 -23.33 -20.52 -23.77
N ARG A 551 -24.32 -20.67 -24.66
CA ARG A 551 -25.20 -19.58 -25.07
C ARG A 551 -26.12 -19.14 -23.92
N GLU A 552 -26.71 -20.07 -23.18
CA GLU A 552 -27.56 -19.76 -22.01
C GLU A 552 -26.77 -19.02 -20.91
N HIS A 553 -25.51 -19.40 -20.67
CA HIS A 553 -24.63 -18.71 -19.73
C HIS A 553 -24.26 -17.29 -20.21
N GLU A 554 -23.97 -17.12 -21.50
CA GLU A 554 -23.63 -15.81 -22.06
C GLU A 554 -24.85 -14.88 -22.12
N GLU A 555 -26.04 -15.39 -22.44
CA GLU A 555 -27.30 -14.65 -22.35
C GLU A 555 -27.59 -14.20 -20.91
N PHE A 556 -27.36 -15.06 -19.91
CA PHE A 556 -27.50 -14.70 -18.50
C PHE A 556 -26.50 -13.62 -18.06
N ARG A 557 -25.23 -13.75 -18.46
CA ARG A 557 -24.19 -12.76 -18.19
C ARG A 557 -24.52 -11.41 -18.83
N MET A 558 -24.96 -11.40 -20.09
CA MET A 558 -25.40 -10.18 -20.76
C MET A 558 -26.61 -9.55 -20.07
N GLY A 559 -27.57 -10.36 -19.60
CA GLY A 559 -28.70 -9.86 -18.82
C GLY A 559 -28.28 -9.16 -17.52
N LEU A 560 -27.28 -9.70 -16.83
CA LEU A 560 -26.71 -9.06 -15.63
C LEU A 560 -25.96 -7.76 -15.96
N GLU A 561 -25.22 -7.73 -17.08
CA GLU A 561 -24.49 -6.55 -17.54
C GLU A 561 -25.45 -5.43 -17.96
N THR A 562 -26.53 -5.75 -18.69
CA THR A 562 -27.60 -4.81 -19.03
C THR A 562 -28.29 -4.28 -17.77
N ALA A 563 -28.62 -5.14 -16.81
CA ALA A 563 -29.23 -4.71 -15.55
C ALA A 563 -28.31 -3.80 -14.73
N LEU A 564 -27.00 -4.07 -14.73
CA LEU A 564 -26.00 -3.20 -14.11
C LEU A 564 -25.92 -1.84 -14.81
N GLN A 565 -25.93 -1.82 -16.15
CA GLN A 565 -25.88 -0.60 -16.93
C GLN A 565 -27.15 0.26 -16.73
N GLU A 566 -28.34 -0.36 -16.69
CA GLU A 566 -29.60 0.31 -16.34
C GLU A 566 -29.56 0.88 -14.92
N ALA A 567 -29.04 0.13 -13.95
CA ALA A 567 -28.89 0.58 -12.58
C ALA A 567 -27.94 1.79 -12.47
N MET A 568 -26.80 1.76 -13.18
CA MET A 568 -25.86 2.88 -13.22
C MET A 568 -26.46 4.12 -13.88
N ALA A 569 -27.15 3.96 -15.02
CA ALA A 569 -27.83 5.05 -15.70
C ALA A 569 -28.94 5.66 -14.82
N SER A 570 -29.69 4.84 -14.10
CA SER A 570 -30.70 5.30 -13.12
C SER A 570 -30.08 6.08 -11.96
N ILE A 571 -28.92 5.63 -11.46
CA ILE A 571 -28.19 6.33 -10.39
C ILE A 571 -27.66 7.68 -10.89
N GLU A 572 -27.10 7.75 -12.09
CA GLU A 572 -26.59 9.00 -12.67
C GLU A 572 -27.73 9.99 -12.93
N ALA A 573 -28.87 9.52 -13.48
CA ALA A 573 -30.08 10.34 -13.61
C ALA A 573 -30.58 10.84 -12.24
N GLY A 574 -30.57 9.98 -11.21
CA GLY A 574 -30.92 10.37 -9.85
C GLY A 574 -29.97 11.43 -9.26
N LYS A 575 -28.69 11.38 -9.60
CA LYS A 575 -27.67 12.37 -9.20
C LYS A 575 -27.87 13.71 -9.90
N GLU A 576 -28.16 13.72 -11.19
CA GLU A 576 -28.49 14.96 -11.92
C GLU A 576 -29.77 15.59 -11.39
N ILE A 577 -30.83 14.81 -11.21
CA ILE A 577 -32.09 15.27 -10.60
C ILE A 577 -31.84 15.83 -9.19
N ALA A 578 -31.01 15.16 -8.37
CA ALA A 578 -30.67 15.65 -7.04
C ALA A 578 -29.89 16.98 -7.08
N LYS A 579 -29.02 17.16 -8.08
CA LYS A 579 -28.24 18.39 -8.28
C LYS A 579 -29.13 19.54 -8.75
N GLU A 580 -29.96 19.34 -9.77
CA GLU A 580 -30.89 20.37 -10.26
C GLU A 580 -31.90 20.77 -9.18
N ASN A 581 -32.44 19.80 -8.44
CA ASN A 581 -33.33 20.11 -7.32
C ASN A 581 -32.63 20.89 -6.21
N ALA A 582 -31.35 20.59 -5.92
CA ALA A 582 -30.57 21.34 -4.95
C ALA A 582 -30.31 22.78 -5.43
N GLU A 583 -30.03 22.98 -6.72
CA GLU A 583 -29.87 24.31 -7.32
C GLU A 583 -31.18 25.11 -7.30
N VAL A 584 -32.31 24.50 -7.66
CA VAL A 584 -33.64 25.12 -7.58
C VAL A 584 -33.98 25.52 -6.14
N LEU A 585 -33.73 24.64 -5.18
CA LEU A 585 -33.93 24.92 -3.75
C LEU A 585 -33.01 26.04 -3.26
N ALA A 586 -31.74 26.06 -3.69
CA ALA A 586 -30.78 27.10 -3.32
C ALA A 586 -31.22 28.47 -3.86
N VAL A 587 -31.64 28.56 -5.13
CA VAL A 587 -32.14 29.79 -5.73
C VAL A 587 -33.46 30.24 -5.09
N ALA A 588 -34.34 29.30 -4.77
CA ALA A 588 -35.61 29.59 -4.09
C ALA A 588 -35.38 30.14 -2.67
N LEU A 589 -34.48 29.53 -1.89
CA LEU A 589 -34.08 30.01 -0.56
C LEU A 589 -33.36 31.36 -0.62
N GLN A 590 -32.51 31.58 -1.62
CA GLN A 590 -31.79 32.84 -1.82
C GLN A 590 -32.73 34.01 -2.11
N LYS A 591 -33.83 33.76 -2.83
CA LYS A 591 -34.84 34.78 -3.19
C LYS A 591 -35.97 34.91 -2.17
N ALA A 592 -36.17 33.92 -1.30
CA ALA A 592 -37.22 33.95 -0.30
C ALA A 592 -36.87 34.95 0.83
N LYS A 593 -37.75 35.93 1.05
CA LYS A 593 -37.70 36.76 2.27
C LYS A 593 -38.33 35.97 3.42
N ILE A 594 -37.50 35.30 4.21
CA ILE A 594 -37.95 34.55 5.39
C ILE A 594 -37.79 35.46 6.61
N ASP A 595 -38.90 35.97 7.15
CA ASP A 595 -38.93 36.70 8.41
C ASP A 595 -39.15 35.69 9.55
N ILE A 596 -38.10 35.43 10.34
CA ILE A 596 -38.16 34.49 11.46
C ILE A 596 -38.52 35.28 12.73
N VAL A 597 -39.78 35.18 13.16
CA VAL A 597 -40.25 35.79 14.40
C VAL A 597 -40.28 34.74 15.52
N GLY A 598 -39.28 34.80 16.42
CA GLY A 598 -39.26 34.04 17.69
C GLY A 598 -38.50 32.71 17.64
N GLY A 599 -37.61 32.51 18.63
CA GLY A 599 -36.69 31.37 18.69
C GLY A 599 -37.28 30.14 19.36
N GLU A 600 -37.49 29.08 18.59
CA GLU A 600 -37.51 27.69 19.07
C GLU A 600 -36.91 26.77 17.99
N ALA A 601 -36.04 25.84 18.39
CA ALA A 601 -35.33 24.89 17.52
C ALA A 601 -36.27 23.99 16.69
N HIS A 602 -37.55 23.89 17.06
CA HIS A 602 -38.56 23.07 16.38
C HIS A 602 -38.91 23.54 14.96
N PHE A 603 -38.75 24.83 14.63
CA PHE A 603 -39.07 25.31 13.29
C PHE A 603 -38.05 24.83 12.25
N PHE A 604 -36.75 24.87 12.61
CA PHE A 604 -35.69 24.35 11.74
C PHE A 604 -35.83 22.84 11.52
N ASP A 605 -36.10 22.09 12.59
CA ASP A 605 -36.31 20.64 12.50
C ASP A 605 -37.55 20.26 11.67
N ASN A 606 -38.66 20.98 11.82
CA ASN A 606 -39.87 20.72 11.02
C ASN A 606 -39.70 21.17 9.57
N PHE A 607 -39.01 22.28 9.32
CA PHE A 607 -38.66 22.74 7.97
C PHE A 607 -37.71 21.75 7.28
N ALA A 608 -36.64 21.31 7.95
CA ALA A 608 -35.70 20.32 7.46
C ALA A 608 -36.36 18.94 7.23
N LYS A 609 -37.23 18.51 8.15
CA LYS A 609 -38.02 17.28 7.98
C LYS A 609 -38.95 17.37 6.77
N SER A 610 -39.66 18.49 6.57
CA SER A 610 -40.54 18.67 5.41
C SER A 610 -39.80 18.63 4.07
N LEU A 611 -38.59 19.19 3.99
CA LEU A 611 -37.69 19.07 2.84
C LEU A 611 -37.21 17.63 2.61
N SER A 612 -36.94 16.88 3.69
CA SER A 612 -36.44 15.50 3.61
C SER A 612 -37.51 14.47 3.22
N ILE A 613 -38.76 14.68 3.63
CA ILE A 613 -39.89 13.76 3.37
C ILE A 613 -40.27 13.75 1.88
N GLY A 614 -40.06 14.85 1.15
CA GLY A 614 -40.23 14.90 -0.30
C GLY A 614 -39.30 13.97 -1.08
N LYS A 615 -38.13 13.60 -0.52
CA LYS A 615 -37.17 12.68 -1.15
C LYS A 615 -37.48 11.20 -0.91
N ALA A 616 -38.18 10.85 0.16
CA ALA A 616 -38.41 9.45 0.53
C ALA A 616 -39.53 8.80 -0.30
N ILE A 617 -40.51 9.58 -0.74
CA ILE A 617 -41.71 9.05 -1.43
C ILE A 617 -41.42 8.74 -2.91
N ASP A 618 -40.54 9.51 -3.56
CA ASP A 618 -40.24 9.35 -4.99
C ASP A 618 -39.27 8.18 -5.25
N GLY A 619 -38.31 7.95 -4.34
CA GLY A 619 -37.32 6.87 -4.47
C GLY A 619 -37.85 5.45 -4.17
N LEU A 620 -39.00 5.34 -3.49
CA LEU A 620 -39.62 4.05 -3.12
C LEU A 620 -40.70 3.61 -4.11
N ALA A 621 -41.44 4.54 -4.73
CA ALA A 621 -42.53 4.21 -5.64
C ALA A 621 -42.05 3.52 -6.93
N GLY A 622 -40.83 3.80 -7.40
CA GLY A 622 -40.24 3.20 -8.61
C GLY A 622 -39.42 1.92 -8.41
N LYS A 623 -39.15 1.49 -7.17
CA LYS A 623 -38.23 0.37 -6.86
C LYS A 623 -38.91 -0.92 -6.39
N SER A 624 -40.23 -0.92 -6.21
CA SER A 624 -40.97 -2.07 -5.66
C SER A 624 -40.93 -3.29 -6.58
N ASP A 625 -40.98 -3.11 -7.90
CA ASP A 625 -41.19 -4.23 -8.82
C ASP A 625 -39.89 -4.99 -9.17
N THR A 626 -38.76 -4.27 -9.28
CA THR A 626 -37.44 -4.87 -9.56
C THR A 626 -36.83 -5.54 -8.34
N LEU A 627 -36.97 -4.94 -7.15
CA LEU A 627 -36.56 -5.61 -5.89
C LEU A 627 -37.43 -6.84 -5.60
N SER A 628 -38.74 -6.78 -5.86
CA SER A 628 -39.63 -7.93 -5.69
C SER A 628 -39.27 -9.06 -6.67
N GLY A 629 -38.85 -8.74 -7.90
CA GLY A 629 -38.34 -9.72 -8.85
C GLY A 629 -37.08 -10.43 -8.34
N ILE A 630 -36.08 -9.68 -7.86
CA ILE A 630 -34.82 -10.25 -7.35
C ILE A 630 -35.06 -11.07 -6.07
N ILE A 631 -35.89 -10.57 -5.15
CA ILE A 631 -36.24 -11.28 -3.90
C ILE A 631 -37.02 -12.56 -4.20
N ASN A 632 -37.98 -12.53 -5.13
CA ASN A 632 -38.73 -13.72 -5.52
C ASN A 632 -37.86 -14.76 -6.22
N THR A 633 -36.89 -14.35 -7.05
CA THR A 633 -35.95 -15.27 -7.70
C THR A 633 -34.95 -15.86 -6.70
N MET A 634 -34.48 -15.08 -5.73
CA MET A 634 -33.63 -15.59 -4.63
C MET A 634 -34.38 -16.56 -3.71
N MET A 635 -35.63 -16.23 -3.37
CA MET A 635 -36.51 -17.09 -2.58
C MET A 635 -36.84 -18.38 -3.34
N ALA A 636 -37.12 -18.32 -4.64
CA ALA A 636 -37.34 -19.49 -5.49
C ALA A 636 -36.10 -20.40 -5.55
N ASN A 637 -34.89 -19.83 -5.66
CA ASN A 637 -33.64 -20.60 -5.62
C ASN A 637 -33.35 -21.22 -4.25
N GLN A 638 -33.69 -20.55 -3.14
CA GLN A 638 -33.58 -21.13 -1.80
C GLN A 638 -34.59 -22.26 -1.56
N VAL A 639 -35.80 -22.15 -2.12
CA VAL A 639 -36.82 -23.21 -2.04
C VAL A 639 -36.43 -24.42 -2.89
N MET A 640 -35.87 -24.22 -4.09
CA MET A 640 -35.35 -25.30 -4.94
C MET A 640 -34.12 -25.99 -4.31
N SER A 641 -33.23 -25.24 -3.66
CA SER A 641 -32.09 -25.78 -2.91
C SER A 641 -32.51 -26.61 -1.69
N LYS A 642 -33.59 -26.22 -1.00
CA LYS A 642 -34.18 -27.00 0.11
C LYS A 642 -34.94 -28.24 -0.38
N ALA A 643 -35.65 -28.16 -1.52
CA ALA A 643 -36.35 -29.30 -2.11
C ALA A 643 -35.40 -30.40 -2.59
N ASN A 644 -34.25 -30.02 -3.16
CA ASN A 644 -33.26 -30.99 -3.67
C ASN A 644 -32.41 -31.66 -2.56
N LYS A 645 -32.44 -31.14 -1.33
CA LYS A 645 -31.83 -31.77 -0.15
C LYS A 645 -32.76 -32.72 0.61
N GLN A 646 -34.04 -32.77 0.24
CA GLN A 646 -35.05 -33.58 0.91
C GLN A 646 -35.52 -34.80 0.09
N SER A 647 -35.00 -34.96 -1.13
CA SER A 647 -35.30 -36.09 -2.04
C SER A 647 -34.22 -37.18 -2.09
N ASP A 648 -33.09 -37.01 -1.40
CA ASP A 648 -31.98 -37.99 -1.38
C ASP A 648 -31.94 -38.87 -0.12
N ASP A 649 -33.02 -38.84 0.67
CA ASP A 649 -33.19 -39.68 1.86
C ASP A 649 -34.62 -40.27 1.87
N ARG A 650 -34.81 -41.43 1.23
CA ARG A 650 -35.86 -42.39 1.60
C ARG A 650 -35.35 -43.82 1.48
N PRO A 651 -35.57 -44.68 2.49
CA PRO A 651 -35.44 -46.11 2.34
C PRO A 651 -36.74 -46.74 1.80
N ALA A 652 -36.58 -47.83 1.04
CA ALA A 652 -37.58 -48.74 0.44
C ALA A 652 -38.33 -48.24 -0.81
#